data_AF-A0A954VUS6-F1
#
_entry.id   AF-A0A954VUS6-F1
#
_cell.length_a   1.000
_cell.length_b   1.000
_cell.length_c   1.000
_cell.angle_alpha   90.00
_cell.angle_beta   90.00
_cell.angle_gamma   90.00
#
_symmetry.space_group_name_H-M   'P 1'
#
loop_
_entity.id
_entity.type
_entity.pdbx_description
1 polymer ?
#
loop_
_entity_poly.entity_id
_entity_poly.type
_entity_poly.pdbx_seq_one_letter_code
_entity_poly.pdbx_strand_id
1 'polypeptide(L)'
;MKPLESFLLITALQVTVISTLGLLLLRIRISNPSARHSIALAVLLLVLFTPILVSRLPPRRQDFTLSAARSTSKPTTVFDVATPNPVPSVPDRQTTEPSPRQPNEITPREDKEMLVTSAEPVLSPASPIDYRPRSVPARNEVSSISAVPGKEVSKRTKNLRNAFVHIARSLPYIWLLGTIIALVNYIRSLTVIRSLKQTLVIASLPEAVTSEFCRRIRIRSMPKVFESNRLGTPAVVGVIRPVIVLPNWFVQNATQQQMIHVLTHEYAHILRSDMWPHLLQQLMGLLYWWHPLVRSVSRHLTQAREELCDNFVLQDSRATEYAEDLLCLAEKFNGTIPFVSLLGFFPQRWSLRMRIYGLLNPRRNKMYRNSKGWFVLSLFLAVSFLLIGGIASPVPSLNAEQNATPQESDAKSTTDGATEPEPMTATMSEEGAAGDLRGYSEPGAVVQSYVRDDDGKYVLAGETTTNEEGEFTISPKVNAGERTDMTLVAKKAGFATVRTAVNKDNTKGIELDLEQPAVLSGRIIDSAGFPVSNATVYRGPGEPIPGIHTATTDKDGDFRIVDLTQWQPLETSVFTNGKVNSMVYQPHLLFTVSHPDYADTLIKCTSVPGTMDITLPAPAIVEGQVVDLVTGQPVPNAEVRTQGIAEHGWATTRADGDGKYRFLLTHDYYNIWAVVPDRMPLAIKALEAVPGKRVHGANIQMTKGGFIEGRIIDMDGNSLNGEENRLYVAHHGPARPMTGAAVASTPVHTDGTYKLHVAPGRNYVYLMNSDSAIYLNVGDGNTVEHDFLIGEVGDRNAVYSDPDYRLRNEIIRDTFQRLGKTEVVVNRSFDTVDALLRQLDEMNKSSAVYSDEWAELLHKLAGVGPDGLPQLTAELDRTDDDRMLRCLGFALRAIGDKRAVPALIRSIPKTLQTGNSDMGLQIQGTDKALLTFMQKHDLDDRNEGVRYGFGRPVREIFGALRSLTDQDFGEEELFHIFLNQHDSQKQKHAKAQLFYSVATKWTDWWEKNGRELVGETEFQSVRLSPLSEPDELTGIAADAPLKSRAGTSNWILESVARANSGHVFYDLDTGRVAAIPLQWRKSNRTPDENDAMRKWAAENRFDIMGDEVTLPDSQTVFVLRPLELKVWQMPKSAWKASFRQTTFDSLRHQGTLHNQNVLVTVAATGETDLRSPGTFLFETKDGTIGLLYVGVEVHDNSLKPGDTSDVEDDELNLIGFVKGRRFGLAWLVPLD
;
A
#
# COMPACT_ATOMS: atom_id res chain seq x y z
N MET A 1 1.41 4.41 -46.71
CA MET A 1 2.60 4.73 -45.89
C MET A 1 3.85 4.43 -46.70
N LYS A 2 5.00 5.06 -46.41
CA LYS A 2 6.30 4.62 -46.97
C LYS A 2 6.66 3.25 -46.35
N PRO A 3 7.38 2.36 -47.05
CA PRO A 3 7.69 1.02 -46.54
C PRO A 3 8.39 1.02 -45.16
N LEU A 4 9.20 2.04 -44.87
CA LEU A 4 9.86 2.24 -43.58
C LEU A 4 8.87 2.55 -42.42
N GLU A 5 7.80 3.29 -42.68
CA GLU A 5 6.79 3.65 -41.68
C GLU A 5 6.00 2.39 -41.26
N SER A 6 5.58 1.58 -42.24
CA SER A 6 4.89 0.31 -41.99
C SER A 6 5.79 -0.71 -41.29
N PHE A 7 7.06 -0.80 -41.68
CA PHE A 7 8.05 -1.68 -41.05
C PHE A 7 8.21 -1.40 -39.55
N LEU A 8 8.31 -0.13 -39.15
CA LEU A 8 8.47 0.27 -37.76
C LEU A 8 7.20 -0.02 -36.93
N LEU A 9 6.01 0.24 -37.48
CA LEU A 9 4.74 -0.06 -36.81
C LEU A 9 4.53 -1.56 -36.58
N ILE A 10 4.79 -2.39 -37.60
CA ILE A 10 4.70 -3.86 -37.49
C ILE A 10 5.71 -4.39 -36.48
N THR A 11 6.94 -3.87 -36.50
CA THR A 11 7.99 -4.23 -35.52
C THR A 11 7.55 -3.89 -34.09
N ALA A 12 7.03 -2.69 -33.84
CA ALA A 12 6.55 -2.28 -32.52
C ALA A 12 5.39 -3.16 -32.00
N LEU A 13 4.43 -3.49 -32.87
CA LEU A 13 3.32 -4.38 -32.54
C LEU A 13 3.80 -5.79 -32.18
N GLN A 14 4.71 -6.38 -32.98
CA GLN A 14 5.27 -7.70 -32.70
C GLN A 14 6.08 -7.73 -31.40
N VAL A 15 6.90 -6.70 -31.15
CA VAL A 15 7.65 -6.57 -29.88
C VAL A 15 6.71 -6.46 -28.67
N THR A 16 5.57 -5.78 -28.83
CA THR A 16 4.53 -5.71 -27.80
C THR A 16 3.97 -7.10 -27.49
N VAL A 17 3.50 -7.82 -28.52
CA VAL A 17 2.91 -9.17 -28.38
C VAL A 17 3.90 -10.17 -27.77
N ILE A 18 5.15 -10.21 -28.26
CA ILE A 18 6.22 -11.08 -27.74
C ILE A 18 6.50 -10.77 -26.25
N SER A 19 6.53 -9.48 -25.88
CA SER A 19 6.76 -9.07 -24.50
C SER A 19 5.58 -9.41 -23.58
N THR A 20 4.34 -9.22 -24.04
CA THR A 20 3.12 -9.58 -23.27
C THR A 20 3.06 -11.08 -23.01
N LEU A 21 3.23 -11.91 -24.04
CA LEU A 21 3.25 -13.37 -23.90
C LEU A 21 4.39 -13.83 -22.97
N GLY A 22 5.56 -13.22 -23.10
CA GLY A 22 6.69 -13.46 -22.21
C GLY A 22 6.38 -13.15 -20.74
N LEU A 23 5.71 -12.03 -20.46
CA LEU A 23 5.30 -11.66 -19.10
C LEU A 23 4.18 -12.55 -18.56
N LEU A 24 3.26 -13.02 -19.39
CA LEU A 24 2.22 -13.96 -19.01
C LEU A 24 2.84 -15.33 -18.62
N LEU A 25 3.79 -15.84 -19.41
CA LEU A 25 4.56 -17.03 -19.07
C LEU A 25 5.38 -16.88 -17.78
N LEU A 26 5.87 -15.67 -17.46
CA LEU A 26 6.55 -15.36 -16.20
C LEU A 26 5.60 -15.17 -15.00
N ARG A 27 4.30 -14.90 -15.24
CA ARG A 27 3.25 -14.79 -14.21
C ARG A 27 2.63 -16.13 -13.83
N ILE A 28 2.55 -17.08 -14.77
CA ILE A 28 2.26 -18.48 -14.44
C ILE A 28 3.28 -18.92 -13.38
N ARG A 29 2.81 -19.64 -12.33
CA ARG A 29 3.41 -19.75 -10.98
C ARG A 29 4.75 -20.53 -10.91
N ILE A 30 5.71 -20.20 -11.76
CA ILE A 30 7.01 -20.84 -11.94
C ILE A 30 7.96 -20.41 -10.82
N SER A 31 7.95 -21.18 -9.73
CA SER A 31 8.87 -21.02 -8.59
C SER A 31 10.35 -21.17 -8.96
N ASN A 32 10.66 -21.75 -10.11
CA ASN A 32 12.03 -22.04 -10.56
C ASN A 32 12.72 -20.79 -11.17
N PRO A 33 13.79 -20.24 -10.53
CA PRO A 33 14.50 -19.07 -11.06
C PRO A 33 15.22 -19.36 -12.38
N SER A 34 15.64 -20.61 -12.61
CA SER A 34 16.30 -21.05 -13.85
C SER A 34 15.36 -20.98 -15.05
N ALA A 35 14.08 -21.32 -14.86
CA ALA A 35 13.06 -21.20 -15.89
C ALA A 35 12.70 -19.73 -16.16
N ARG A 36 12.50 -18.92 -15.10
CA ARG A 36 12.29 -17.46 -15.24
C ARG A 36 13.42 -16.77 -16.01
N HIS A 37 14.67 -17.12 -15.72
CA HIS A 37 15.84 -16.65 -16.46
C HIS A 37 15.81 -17.06 -17.94
N SER A 38 15.58 -18.35 -18.24
CA SER A 38 15.54 -18.85 -19.63
C SER A 38 14.41 -18.23 -20.45
N ILE A 39 13.21 -18.07 -19.89
CA ILE A 39 12.06 -17.44 -20.54
C ILE A 39 12.37 -15.97 -20.85
N ALA A 40 12.79 -15.18 -19.84
CA ALA A 40 13.07 -13.77 -20.02
C ALA A 40 14.22 -13.51 -21.01
N LEU A 41 15.27 -14.35 -20.99
CA LEU A 41 16.37 -14.27 -21.95
C LEU A 41 15.91 -14.57 -23.39
N ALA A 42 15.08 -15.62 -23.58
CA ALA A 42 14.53 -15.94 -24.89
C ALA A 42 13.68 -14.79 -25.45
N VAL A 43 12.78 -14.22 -24.63
CA VAL A 43 11.92 -13.08 -24.99
C VAL A 43 12.74 -11.88 -25.44
N LEU A 44 13.80 -11.49 -24.71
CA LEU A 44 14.65 -10.36 -25.12
C LEU A 44 15.45 -10.64 -26.40
N LEU A 45 15.90 -11.89 -26.64
CA LEU A 45 16.53 -12.27 -27.90
C LEU A 45 15.55 -12.17 -29.08
N LEU A 46 14.31 -12.62 -28.90
CA LEU A 46 13.27 -12.51 -29.92
C LEU A 46 12.96 -11.04 -30.25
N VAL A 47 12.82 -10.19 -29.23
CA VAL A 47 12.64 -8.73 -29.39
C VAL A 47 13.81 -8.07 -30.12
N LEU A 48 15.06 -8.53 -29.91
CA LEU A 48 16.23 -8.08 -30.67
C LEU A 48 16.17 -8.50 -32.15
N PHE A 49 15.76 -9.73 -32.45
CA PHE A 49 15.73 -10.26 -33.83
C PHE A 49 14.44 -9.94 -34.60
N THR A 50 13.40 -9.43 -33.93
CA THR A 50 12.10 -9.07 -34.55
C THR A 50 12.23 -8.18 -35.80
N PRO A 51 13.02 -7.07 -35.81
CA PRO A 51 13.17 -6.25 -37.02
C PRO A 51 13.73 -7.03 -38.22
N ILE A 52 14.65 -7.97 -37.96
CA ILE A 52 15.25 -8.81 -39.01
C ILE A 52 14.21 -9.80 -39.55
N LEU A 53 13.41 -10.41 -38.68
CA LEU A 53 12.30 -11.29 -39.06
C LEU A 53 11.26 -10.55 -39.93
N VAL A 54 10.82 -9.35 -39.51
CA VAL A 54 9.90 -8.50 -40.29
C VAL A 54 10.50 -8.16 -41.66
N SER A 55 11.82 -7.90 -41.76
CA SER A 55 12.49 -7.55 -43.02
C SER A 55 12.55 -8.71 -44.04
N ARG A 56 12.29 -9.95 -43.62
CA ARG A 56 12.29 -11.15 -44.47
C ARG A 56 10.90 -11.59 -44.92
N LEU A 57 9.84 -10.98 -44.39
CA LEU A 57 8.49 -11.16 -44.93
C LEU A 57 8.39 -10.48 -46.30
N PRO A 58 7.81 -11.14 -47.32
CA PRO A 58 7.69 -10.53 -48.64
C PRO A 58 6.82 -9.27 -48.58
N PRO A 59 7.17 -8.19 -49.31
CA PRO A 59 6.41 -6.95 -49.30
C PRO A 59 5.10 -7.09 -50.08
N ARG A 60 4.14 -7.85 -49.54
CA ARG A 60 2.73 -7.72 -49.93
C ARG A 60 2.34 -6.26 -49.69
N ARG A 61 1.70 -5.63 -50.68
CA ARG A 61 0.99 -4.36 -50.48
C ARG A 61 -0.14 -4.60 -49.48
N GLN A 62 0.16 -4.48 -48.21
CA GLN A 62 -0.83 -4.31 -47.17
C GLN A 62 -1.24 -2.85 -47.19
N ASP A 63 -2.24 -2.55 -48.03
CA ASP A 63 -3.06 -1.38 -47.81
C ASP A 63 -3.74 -1.58 -46.45
N PHE A 64 -3.18 -0.97 -45.41
CA PHE A 64 -3.78 -0.88 -44.07
C PHE A 64 -5.01 0.03 -44.14
N THR A 65 -6.08 -0.48 -44.76
CA THR A 65 -7.43 -0.01 -44.46
C THR A 65 -7.74 -0.49 -43.05
N LEU A 66 -7.82 0.46 -42.12
CA LEU A 66 -8.56 0.28 -40.88
C LEU A 66 -10.03 0.12 -41.26
N SER A 67 -10.42 -1.09 -41.65
CA SER A 67 -11.82 -1.47 -41.68
C SER A 67 -12.27 -1.50 -40.23
N ALA A 68 -13.01 -0.47 -39.82
CA ALA A 68 -13.80 -0.53 -38.61
C ALA A 68 -14.59 -1.85 -38.61
N ALA A 69 -14.69 -2.50 -37.45
CA ALA A 69 -15.39 -3.76 -37.32
C ALA A 69 -16.90 -3.54 -37.54
N ARG A 70 -17.35 -3.64 -38.79
CA ARG A 70 -18.76 -3.92 -39.07
C ARG A 70 -19.05 -5.30 -38.51
N SER A 71 -19.76 -5.33 -37.39
CA SER A 71 -20.37 -6.54 -36.86
C SER A 71 -21.23 -7.17 -37.95
N THR A 72 -20.85 -8.36 -38.42
CA THR A 72 -21.74 -9.22 -39.20
C THR A 72 -22.32 -10.26 -38.26
N SER A 73 -23.41 -9.90 -37.58
CA SER A 73 -24.31 -10.89 -37.01
C SER A 73 -24.86 -11.76 -38.15
N LYS A 74 -24.58 -13.06 -38.12
CA LYS A 74 -25.47 -14.05 -38.74
C LYS A 74 -26.07 -14.92 -37.64
N PRO A 75 -27.37 -15.25 -37.74
CA PRO A 75 -28.10 -15.83 -36.62
C PRO A 75 -27.79 -17.31 -36.47
N THR A 76 -27.56 -17.76 -35.24
CA THR A 76 -27.61 -19.18 -34.90
C THR A 76 -29.07 -19.55 -34.64
N THR A 77 -29.69 -20.24 -35.59
CA THR A 77 -30.98 -20.89 -35.38
C THR A 77 -30.88 -21.95 -34.28
N VAL A 78 -31.95 -22.05 -33.48
CA VAL A 78 -32.08 -22.99 -32.37
C VAL A 78 -31.97 -24.44 -32.85
N PHE A 79 -31.56 -25.33 -31.93
CA PHE A 79 -31.46 -26.78 -32.10
C PHE A 79 -32.60 -27.39 -32.91
N ASP A 80 -32.22 -28.30 -33.81
CA ASP A 80 -33.06 -29.44 -34.14
C ASP A 80 -32.25 -30.75 -33.97
N VAL A 81 -32.96 -31.84 -33.71
CA VAL A 81 -32.41 -33.04 -33.06
C VAL A 81 -31.60 -33.92 -34.02
N ALA A 82 -30.35 -34.20 -33.67
CA ALA A 82 -29.55 -35.25 -34.32
C ALA A 82 -29.91 -36.64 -33.76
N THR A 83 -30.70 -37.41 -34.51
CA THR A 83 -30.79 -38.87 -34.32
C THR A 83 -29.57 -39.58 -34.94
N PRO A 84 -29.22 -40.80 -34.48
CA PRO A 84 -27.87 -41.35 -34.66
C PRO A 84 -27.65 -42.08 -35.99
N ASN A 85 -26.38 -42.16 -36.39
CA ASN A 85 -25.90 -42.99 -37.51
C ASN A 85 -25.62 -44.45 -37.07
N PRO A 86 -25.44 -45.41 -38.01
CA PRO A 86 -26.18 -46.67 -37.96
C PRO A 86 -25.53 -47.83 -37.20
N VAL A 87 -26.39 -48.79 -36.79
CA VAL A 87 -26.02 -50.15 -36.34
C VAL A 87 -26.53 -51.16 -37.40
N PRO A 88 -25.75 -52.20 -37.78
CA PRO A 88 -26.15 -53.14 -38.84
C PRO A 88 -26.96 -54.37 -38.36
N SER A 89 -27.69 -54.97 -39.31
CA SER A 89 -28.21 -56.37 -39.37
C SER A 89 -29.29 -56.88 -38.37
N VAL A 90 -30.55 -56.97 -38.85
CA VAL A 90 -31.32 -58.21 -39.21
C VAL A 90 -31.02 -59.49 -38.36
N PRO A 91 -32.01 -60.27 -37.82
CA PRO A 91 -33.30 -60.62 -38.47
C PRO A 91 -34.60 -60.67 -37.63
N ASP A 92 -35.69 -60.64 -38.41
CA ASP A 92 -37.04 -61.20 -38.26
C ASP A 92 -37.27 -62.39 -37.29
N ARG A 93 -38.30 -62.29 -36.41
CA ARG A 93 -39.32 -63.36 -36.20
C ARG A 93 -40.53 -63.00 -35.32
N GLN A 94 -41.72 -63.19 -35.91
CA GLN A 94 -42.92 -63.86 -35.36
C GLN A 94 -43.54 -63.45 -34.00
N THR A 95 -44.67 -62.75 -34.11
CA THR A 95 -46.01 -63.12 -33.58
C THR A 95 -46.12 -64.23 -32.52
N THR A 96 -46.74 -63.89 -31.38
CA THR A 96 -47.96 -64.58 -30.90
C THR A 96 -48.82 -63.68 -30.00
N GLU A 97 -50.12 -63.66 -30.30
CA GLU A 97 -51.21 -63.16 -29.43
C GLU A 97 -51.55 -64.24 -28.35
N PRO A 98 -52.34 -63.96 -27.28
CA PRO A 98 -53.79 -63.80 -27.46
C PRO A 98 -54.54 -62.83 -26.51
N SER A 99 -55.73 -62.45 -26.99
CA SER A 99 -56.92 -61.92 -26.28
C SER A 99 -57.49 -62.92 -25.21
N PRO A 100 -58.65 -62.75 -24.49
CA PRO A 100 -59.74 -61.75 -24.65
C PRO A 100 -60.53 -61.29 -23.37
N ARG A 101 -61.63 -60.53 -23.63
CA ARG A 101 -62.92 -60.35 -22.86
C ARG A 101 -63.08 -59.14 -21.91
N GLN A 102 -64.25 -58.48 -21.80
CA GLN A 102 -65.45 -58.29 -22.68
C GLN A 102 -66.36 -57.14 -22.08
N PRO A 103 -67.53 -56.72 -22.65
CA PRO A 103 -67.87 -55.27 -22.77
C PRO A 103 -69.35 -54.91 -22.43
N ASN A 104 -69.94 -53.96 -23.19
CA ASN A 104 -71.38 -53.55 -23.35
C ASN A 104 -71.88 -52.39 -22.45
N GLU A 105 -72.84 -51.52 -22.84
CA GLU A 105 -73.78 -51.45 -24.00
C GLU A 105 -74.17 -49.96 -24.30
N ILE A 106 -74.18 -49.43 -25.54
CA ILE A 106 -75.29 -49.21 -26.53
C ILE A 106 -76.28 -48.03 -26.28
N THR A 107 -76.58 -47.29 -27.37
CA THR A 107 -77.37 -46.04 -27.62
C THR A 107 -78.91 -46.29 -27.83
N PRO A 108 -79.82 -45.40 -28.37
CA PRO A 108 -79.75 -43.97 -28.84
C PRO A 108 -80.99 -43.05 -28.48
N ARG A 109 -81.09 -41.81 -29.03
CA ARG A 109 -82.23 -41.16 -29.80
C ARG A 109 -82.36 -39.60 -29.69
N GLU A 110 -83.40 -39.02 -30.34
CA GLU A 110 -83.54 -37.65 -30.91
C GLU A 110 -84.35 -36.63 -30.06
N ASP A 111 -84.24 -35.32 -30.39
CA ASP A 111 -85.29 -34.25 -30.53
C ASP A 111 -85.09 -32.83 -29.88
N LYS A 112 -85.11 -31.81 -30.77
CA LYS A 112 -85.79 -30.47 -30.80
C LYS A 112 -85.79 -29.36 -29.69
N GLU A 113 -85.74 -28.11 -30.25
CA GLU A 113 -86.41 -26.82 -29.83
C GLU A 113 -85.90 -26.05 -28.57
N MET A 114 -85.92 -24.69 -28.45
CA MET A 114 -86.18 -23.53 -29.36
C MET A 114 -85.78 -22.17 -28.66
N LEU A 115 -86.03 -21.00 -29.30
CA LEU A 115 -85.86 -19.58 -28.87
C LEU A 115 -84.42 -18.99 -28.97
N VAL A 116 -84.08 -17.68 -29.11
CA VAL A 116 -84.66 -16.33 -29.46
C VAL A 116 -83.90 -15.26 -28.60
N THR A 117 -83.38 -14.08 -29.03
CA THR A 117 -83.80 -13.05 -30.04
C THR A 117 -82.62 -12.15 -30.53
N SER A 118 -82.71 -11.59 -31.76
CA SER A 118 -82.32 -10.21 -32.25
C SER A 118 -80.97 -9.53 -31.91
N ALA A 119 -80.33 -8.71 -32.78
CA ALA A 119 -80.57 -8.34 -34.19
C ALA A 119 -79.34 -7.63 -34.83
N GLU A 120 -79.34 -7.59 -36.18
CA GLU A 120 -78.40 -6.89 -37.10
C GLU A 120 -79.07 -5.60 -37.66
N PRO A 121 -78.38 -4.63 -38.31
CA PRO A 121 -78.03 -4.73 -39.76
C PRO A 121 -76.64 -4.15 -40.15
N VAL A 122 -75.84 -4.74 -41.06
CA VAL A 122 -75.91 -4.85 -42.55
C VAL A 122 -75.62 -3.55 -43.32
N LEU A 123 -74.53 -3.53 -44.11
CA LEU A 123 -74.52 -3.28 -45.58
C LEU A 123 -73.10 -3.30 -46.21
N SER A 124 -72.88 -4.22 -47.16
CA SER A 124 -71.82 -4.21 -48.20
C SER A 124 -72.36 -3.47 -49.46
N PRO A 125 -71.78 -3.51 -50.70
CA PRO A 125 -70.51 -4.09 -51.19
C PRO A 125 -69.74 -3.21 -52.24
N ALA A 126 -68.69 -3.79 -52.86
CA ALA A 126 -68.41 -3.82 -54.32
C ALA A 126 -67.01 -3.39 -54.82
N SER A 127 -66.39 -4.28 -55.60
CA SER A 127 -65.23 -4.07 -56.50
C SER A 127 -65.74 -3.83 -57.96
N PRO A 128 -64.94 -3.87 -59.07
CA PRO A 128 -63.48 -3.75 -59.29
C PRO A 128 -63.15 -2.77 -60.48
N ILE A 129 -61.95 -2.94 -61.11
CA ILE A 129 -61.54 -2.61 -62.53
C ILE A 129 -60.40 -1.57 -62.70
N ASP A 130 -59.18 -2.09 -62.81
CA ASP A 130 -58.28 -2.12 -64.00
C ASP A 130 -57.83 -0.87 -64.82
N TYR A 131 -56.63 -1.04 -65.41
CA TYR A 131 -55.93 -0.33 -66.50
C TYR A 131 -55.04 0.94 -66.31
N ARG A 132 -53.78 0.72 -66.72
CA ARG A 132 -52.62 1.59 -67.09
C ARG A 132 -52.89 2.55 -68.30
N PRO A 133 -51.92 3.37 -68.79
CA PRO A 133 -50.85 4.19 -68.16
C PRO A 133 -50.68 5.59 -68.87
N ARG A 134 -49.50 6.24 -68.75
CA ARG A 134 -48.94 7.38 -69.54
C ARG A 134 -49.57 8.78 -69.26
N SER A 135 -48.90 9.94 -69.46
CA SER A 135 -47.46 10.30 -69.52
C SER A 135 -47.27 11.82 -69.75
N VAL A 136 -46.36 12.50 -69.01
CA VAL A 136 -45.48 13.63 -69.50
C VAL A 136 -46.22 14.96 -69.91
N PRO A 137 -45.62 16.18 -70.04
CA PRO A 137 -44.49 16.88 -69.38
C PRO A 137 -44.90 18.25 -68.75
N ALA A 138 -43.91 19.16 -68.59
CA ALA A 138 -43.93 20.63 -68.45
C ALA A 138 -43.87 21.16 -67.00
N ARG A 139 -42.77 21.72 -66.45
CA ARG A 139 -41.70 22.66 -66.91
C ARG A 139 -42.10 24.14 -66.74
N ASN A 140 -41.14 24.96 -66.26
CA ASN A 140 -41.17 26.42 -66.01
C ASN A 140 -41.91 26.82 -64.71
N GLU A 141 -41.61 27.90 -63.97
CA GLU A 141 -40.50 28.90 -63.84
C GLU A 141 -40.81 29.74 -62.56
N VAL A 142 -39.93 30.44 -61.82
CA VAL A 142 -38.46 30.67 -61.76
C VAL A 142 -38.15 31.10 -60.29
N SER A 143 -36.96 31.01 -59.68
CA SER A 143 -35.81 31.93 -59.84
C SER A 143 -34.61 31.56 -58.92
N SER A 144 -33.45 32.13 -59.24
CA SER A 144 -32.15 32.00 -58.55
C SER A 144 -32.09 32.58 -57.12
N ILE A 145 -31.12 32.13 -56.31
CA ILE A 145 -30.01 32.98 -55.79
C ILE A 145 -28.82 32.13 -55.28
N SER A 146 -27.61 32.53 -55.70
CA SER A 146 -26.23 32.30 -55.20
C SER A 146 -25.78 30.98 -54.53
N ALA A 147 -24.66 30.46 -55.04
CA ALA A 147 -23.86 29.40 -54.42
C ALA A 147 -22.80 29.93 -53.44
N VAL A 148 -22.50 29.17 -52.38
CA VAL A 148 -21.42 29.38 -51.39
C VAL A 148 -20.69 28.02 -51.17
N PRO A 149 -19.36 27.96 -50.92
CA PRO A 149 -18.53 26.99 -51.64
C PRO A 149 -18.08 25.73 -50.88
N GLY A 150 -18.15 24.57 -51.56
CA GLY A 150 -17.60 23.28 -51.11
C GLY A 150 -16.07 23.16 -51.03
N LYS A 151 -15.32 24.24 -50.74
CA LYS A 151 -13.86 24.25 -50.66
C LYS A 151 -13.31 23.95 -49.25
N GLU A 152 -14.10 24.06 -48.19
CA GLU A 152 -13.60 23.92 -46.81
C GLU A 152 -13.63 22.48 -46.27
N VAL A 153 -14.68 21.70 -46.56
CA VAL A 153 -14.79 20.29 -46.12
C VAL A 153 -13.65 19.43 -46.69
N SER A 154 -13.21 19.72 -47.92
CA SER A 154 -12.02 19.09 -48.54
C SER A 154 -10.70 19.48 -47.85
N LYS A 155 -10.61 20.67 -47.25
CA LYS A 155 -9.42 21.09 -46.48
C LYS A 155 -9.36 20.40 -45.13
N ARG A 156 -10.45 20.34 -44.36
CA ARG A 156 -10.45 19.80 -42.99
C ARG A 156 -10.08 18.31 -42.94
N THR A 157 -10.64 17.51 -43.85
CA THR A 157 -10.31 16.08 -44.02
C THR A 157 -8.87 15.83 -44.50
N LYS A 158 -8.36 16.67 -45.42
CA LYS A 158 -6.93 16.64 -45.80
C LYS A 158 -6.03 17.03 -44.63
N ASN A 159 -6.40 18.02 -43.82
CA ASN A 159 -5.58 18.51 -42.72
C ASN A 159 -5.40 17.46 -41.62
N LEU A 160 -6.45 16.74 -41.21
CA LEU A 160 -6.33 15.65 -40.23
C LEU A 160 -5.49 14.47 -40.75
N ARG A 161 -5.71 14.06 -42.00
CA ARG A 161 -4.89 13.01 -42.64
C ARG A 161 -3.42 13.45 -42.75
N ASN A 162 -3.18 14.71 -43.09
CA ASN A 162 -1.83 15.27 -43.15
C ASN A 162 -1.21 15.30 -41.75
N ALA A 163 -1.92 15.76 -40.72
CA ALA A 163 -1.43 15.79 -39.33
C ALA A 163 -1.03 14.39 -38.83
N PHE A 164 -1.89 13.37 -39.04
CA PHE A 164 -1.54 11.98 -38.70
C PHE A 164 -0.32 11.48 -39.47
N VAL A 165 -0.22 11.81 -40.76
CA VAL A 165 0.95 11.50 -41.60
C VAL A 165 2.21 12.26 -41.14
N HIS A 166 2.09 13.48 -40.63
CA HIS A 166 3.21 14.24 -40.05
C HIS A 166 3.68 13.65 -38.72
N ILE A 167 2.75 13.24 -37.84
CA ILE A 167 3.06 12.54 -36.58
C ILE A 167 3.75 11.19 -36.88
N ALA A 168 3.16 10.37 -37.77
CA ALA A 168 3.73 9.09 -38.17
C ALA A 168 5.12 9.23 -38.82
N ARG A 169 5.36 10.31 -39.57
CA ARG A 169 6.70 10.66 -40.10
C ARG A 169 7.67 11.17 -39.05
N SER A 170 7.19 11.73 -37.94
CA SER A 170 8.02 12.26 -36.84
C SER A 170 8.48 11.16 -35.88
N LEU A 171 7.70 10.09 -35.69
CA LEU A 171 8.02 8.97 -34.80
C LEU A 171 9.43 8.36 -35.00
N PRO A 172 9.94 8.12 -36.24
CA PRO A 172 11.29 7.59 -36.43
C PRO A 172 12.39 8.57 -35.98
N TYR A 173 12.16 9.89 -36.11
CA TYR A 173 13.11 10.91 -35.66
C TYR A 173 13.10 11.05 -34.14
N ILE A 174 11.93 10.98 -33.49
CA ILE A 174 11.79 10.96 -32.03
C ILE A 174 12.46 9.70 -31.45
N TRP A 175 12.22 8.54 -32.07
CA TRP A 175 12.90 7.29 -31.71
C TRP A 175 14.42 7.41 -31.84
N LEU A 176 14.91 7.90 -32.98
CA LEU A 176 16.34 8.08 -33.25
C LEU A 176 16.98 9.05 -32.25
N LEU A 177 16.32 10.18 -31.95
CA LEU A 177 16.80 11.15 -30.97
C LEU A 177 16.93 10.52 -29.57
N GLY A 178 15.89 9.81 -29.11
CA GLY A 178 15.93 9.09 -27.85
C GLY A 178 17.01 8.00 -27.80
N THR A 179 17.20 7.26 -28.90
CA THR A 179 18.27 6.26 -29.01
C THR A 179 19.67 6.89 -29.09
N ILE A 180 19.82 8.09 -29.67
CA ILE A 180 21.09 8.86 -29.64
C ILE A 180 21.39 9.32 -28.21
N ILE A 181 20.41 9.90 -27.50
CA ILE A 181 20.56 10.31 -26.09
C ILE A 181 20.95 9.10 -25.22
N ALA A 182 20.26 7.98 -25.43
CA ALA A 182 20.55 6.71 -24.77
C ALA A 182 21.97 6.22 -25.07
N LEU A 183 22.40 6.27 -26.34
CA LEU A 183 23.72 5.85 -26.79
C LEU A 183 24.84 6.75 -26.24
N VAL A 184 24.65 8.07 -26.19
CA VAL A 184 25.59 9.02 -25.60
C VAL A 184 25.77 8.73 -24.10
N ASN A 185 24.67 8.47 -23.39
CA ASN A 185 24.70 8.10 -21.98
C ASN A 185 25.37 6.73 -21.75
N TYR A 186 25.17 5.77 -22.64
CA TYR A 186 25.89 4.50 -22.62
C TYR A 186 27.39 4.67 -22.90
N ILE A 187 27.78 5.46 -23.90
CA ILE A 187 29.19 5.78 -24.20
C ILE A 187 29.85 6.46 -23.00
N ARG A 188 29.16 7.40 -22.33
CA ARG A 188 29.62 8.00 -21.06
C ARG A 188 29.87 6.93 -19.99
N SER A 189 28.95 5.98 -19.79
CA SER A 189 29.17 4.89 -18.84
C SER A 189 30.38 4.01 -19.20
N LEU A 190 30.60 3.73 -20.50
CA LEU A 190 31.80 3.03 -20.97
C LEU A 190 33.08 3.83 -20.75
N THR A 191 33.06 5.16 -20.85
CA THR A 191 34.24 5.99 -20.52
C THR A 191 34.56 5.97 -19.02
N VAL A 192 33.55 6.01 -18.15
CA VAL A 192 33.74 5.84 -16.70
C VAL A 192 34.34 4.46 -16.40
N ILE A 193 33.79 3.39 -16.98
CA ILE A 193 34.31 2.01 -16.80
C ILE A 193 35.75 1.87 -17.36
N ARG A 194 36.10 2.55 -18.46
CA ARG A 194 37.50 2.60 -18.95
C ARG A 194 38.41 3.33 -17.97
N SER A 195 37.97 4.45 -17.38
CA SER A 195 38.75 5.16 -16.36
C SER A 195 38.95 4.34 -15.08
N LEU A 196 37.93 3.55 -14.67
CA LEU A 196 38.04 2.61 -13.55
C LEU A 196 39.14 1.58 -13.83
N LYS A 197 39.15 0.99 -15.04
CA LYS A 197 40.17 0.02 -15.47
C LYS A 197 41.61 0.55 -15.45
N GLN A 198 41.81 1.86 -15.61
CA GLN A 198 43.12 2.51 -15.51
C GLN A 198 43.58 2.72 -14.06
N THR A 199 42.66 2.60 -13.10
CA THR A 199 42.90 2.79 -11.65
C THR A 199 42.78 1.50 -10.84
N LEU A 200 42.75 0.33 -11.48
CA LEU A 200 42.64 -0.97 -10.80
C LEU A 200 44.00 -1.42 -10.26
N VAL A 201 44.08 -1.64 -8.95
CA VAL A 201 45.21 -2.30 -8.28
C VAL A 201 44.84 -3.77 -8.08
N ILE A 202 45.80 -4.69 -8.09
CA ILE A 202 45.54 -6.11 -7.75
C ILE A 202 45.21 -6.19 -6.26
N ALA A 203 44.06 -6.80 -5.92
CA ALA A 203 43.64 -6.88 -4.52
C ALA A 203 44.55 -7.84 -3.73
N SER A 204 45.06 -7.40 -2.58
CA SER A 204 45.91 -8.22 -1.71
C SER A 204 45.06 -9.09 -0.78
N LEU A 205 44.48 -10.17 -1.31
CA LEU A 205 43.66 -11.09 -0.53
C LEU A 205 44.50 -12.02 0.38
N PRO A 206 44.06 -12.32 1.61
CA PRO A 206 44.73 -13.31 2.46
C PRO A 206 44.84 -14.70 1.80
N GLU A 207 45.95 -15.40 2.05
CA GLU A 207 46.19 -16.74 1.50
C GLU A 207 45.14 -17.77 2.00
N ALA A 208 44.67 -17.62 3.24
CA ALA A 208 43.58 -18.42 3.80
C ALA A 208 42.28 -18.28 3.01
N VAL A 209 41.87 -17.04 2.70
CA VAL A 209 40.67 -16.74 1.87
C VAL A 209 40.83 -17.31 0.47
N THR A 210 42.00 -17.11 -0.14
CA THR A 210 42.30 -17.56 -1.51
C THR A 210 42.26 -19.09 -1.62
N SER A 211 42.88 -19.77 -0.66
CA SER A 211 42.90 -21.23 -0.57
C SER A 211 41.52 -21.80 -0.30
N GLU A 212 40.77 -21.20 0.64
CA GLU A 212 39.42 -21.65 1.00
C GLU A 212 38.42 -21.49 -0.16
N PHE A 213 38.49 -20.35 -0.85
CA PHE A 213 37.69 -20.12 -2.05
C PHE A 213 38.01 -21.16 -3.14
N CYS A 214 39.30 -21.38 -3.44
CA CYS A 214 39.69 -22.37 -4.46
C CYS A 214 39.25 -23.80 -4.08
N ARG A 215 39.27 -24.13 -2.78
CA ARG A 215 38.79 -25.40 -2.22
C ARG A 215 37.28 -25.58 -2.40
N ARG A 216 36.46 -24.61 -1.97
CA ARG A 216 34.98 -24.66 -2.11
C ARG A 216 34.55 -24.74 -3.57
N ILE A 217 35.06 -23.82 -4.39
CA ILE A 217 34.70 -23.67 -5.81
C ILE A 217 35.37 -24.73 -6.71
N ARG A 218 36.30 -25.54 -6.17
CA ARG A 218 37.04 -26.62 -6.85
C ARG A 218 37.80 -26.17 -8.09
N ILE A 219 38.47 -25.02 -7.99
CA ILE A 219 39.30 -24.45 -9.06
C ILE A 219 40.79 -24.47 -8.68
N ARG A 220 41.66 -24.55 -9.69
CA ARG A 220 43.12 -24.64 -9.49
C ARG A 220 43.79 -23.31 -9.13
N SER A 221 43.15 -22.18 -9.41
CA SER A 221 43.69 -20.86 -9.12
C SER A 221 42.57 -19.82 -9.07
N MET A 222 42.79 -18.79 -8.25
CA MET A 222 41.86 -17.67 -8.07
C MET A 222 41.70 -16.88 -9.38
N PRO A 223 40.47 -16.46 -9.77
CA PRO A 223 40.31 -15.45 -10.81
C PRO A 223 41.01 -14.14 -10.42
N LYS A 224 41.40 -13.31 -11.40
CA LYS A 224 42.03 -12.01 -11.08
C LYS A 224 41.03 -11.10 -10.36
N VAL A 225 41.32 -10.81 -9.09
CA VAL A 225 40.59 -9.85 -8.27
C VAL A 225 41.38 -8.54 -8.22
N PHE A 226 40.67 -7.43 -8.44
CA PHE A 226 41.21 -6.09 -8.34
C PHE A 226 40.49 -5.30 -7.25
N GLU A 227 41.15 -4.30 -6.70
CA GLU A 227 40.54 -3.33 -5.78
C GLU A 227 40.39 -1.95 -6.43
N SER A 228 39.41 -1.19 -5.98
CA SER A 228 39.18 0.18 -6.42
C SER A 228 38.55 1.06 -5.36
N ASN A 229 39.07 2.28 -5.19
CA ASN A 229 38.51 3.31 -4.31
C ASN A 229 37.31 4.03 -4.94
N ARG A 230 36.96 3.72 -6.19
CA ARG A 230 35.88 4.36 -6.97
C ARG A 230 34.62 3.51 -7.10
N LEU A 231 34.59 2.33 -6.48
CA LEU A 231 33.40 1.47 -6.40
C LEU A 231 32.88 1.45 -4.97
N GLY A 232 31.59 1.76 -4.79
CA GLY A 232 30.92 1.60 -3.49
C GLY A 232 30.63 0.14 -3.16
N THR A 233 30.41 -0.72 -4.17
CA THR A 233 30.01 -2.13 -4.01
C THR A 233 30.88 -3.07 -4.86
N PRO A 234 31.00 -4.37 -4.48
CA PRO A 234 31.55 -5.41 -5.35
C PRO A 234 30.90 -5.44 -6.73
N ALA A 235 31.68 -5.76 -7.77
CA ALA A 235 31.17 -5.95 -9.12
C ALA A 235 32.12 -6.72 -10.04
N VAL A 236 31.58 -7.65 -10.84
CA VAL A 236 32.22 -8.13 -12.07
C VAL A 236 32.27 -7.03 -13.14
N VAL A 237 33.46 -6.79 -13.71
CA VAL A 237 33.70 -5.80 -14.77
C VAL A 237 34.27 -6.46 -16.04
N GLY A 238 33.60 -6.25 -17.18
CA GLY A 238 34.06 -6.65 -18.51
C GLY A 238 33.33 -7.87 -19.08
N VAL A 239 33.16 -7.91 -20.41
CA VAL A 239 32.33 -8.94 -21.09
C VAL A 239 33.15 -10.15 -21.56
N ILE A 240 34.25 -9.93 -22.30
CA ILE A 240 35.06 -11.01 -22.91
C ILE A 240 36.05 -11.62 -21.90
N ARG A 241 36.60 -10.78 -21.03
CA ARG A 241 37.49 -11.15 -19.92
C ARG A 241 36.95 -10.47 -18.66
N PRO A 242 35.91 -11.04 -18.02
CA PRO A 242 35.38 -10.52 -16.77
C PRO A 242 36.44 -10.63 -15.67
N VAL A 243 36.54 -9.60 -14.83
CA VAL A 243 37.37 -9.60 -13.62
C VAL A 243 36.51 -9.18 -12.43
N ILE A 244 36.80 -9.71 -11.25
CA ILE A 244 36.12 -9.28 -10.02
C ILE A 244 36.79 -7.99 -9.55
N VAL A 245 36.01 -6.97 -9.25
CA VAL A 245 36.50 -5.74 -8.62
C VAL A 245 35.80 -5.53 -7.29
N LEU A 246 36.59 -5.34 -6.24
CA LEU A 246 36.15 -5.11 -4.88
C LEU A 246 36.39 -3.63 -4.48
N PRO A 247 35.53 -3.04 -3.64
CA PRO A 247 35.85 -1.79 -2.96
C PRO A 247 37.07 -1.96 -2.05
N ASN A 248 37.98 -0.98 -2.02
CA ASN A 248 39.17 -1.04 -1.15
C ASN A 248 38.81 -1.17 0.34
N TRP A 249 37.77 -0.45 0.82
CA TRP A 249 37.28 -0.60 2.19
C TRP A 249 36.76 -2.02 2.49
N PHE A 250 36.22 -2.73 1.49
CA PHE A 250 35.74 -4.11 1.66
C PHE A 250 36.93 -5.08 1.78
N VAL A 251 37.98 -4.88 0.97
CA VAL A 251 39.23 -5.65 1.08
C VAL A 251 39.88 -5.49 2.46
N GLN A 252 39.77 -4.30 3.08
CA GLN A 252 40.35 -3.99 4.38
C GLN A 252 39.51 -4.46 5.59
N ASN A 253 38.16 -4.41 5.50
CA ASN A 253 37.29 -4.52 6.67
C ASN A 253 36.32 -5.73 6.66
N ALA A 254 36.29 -6.53 5.60
CA ALA A 254 35.44 -7.72 5.54
C ALA A 254 36.05 -8.91 6.29
N THR A 255 35.21 -9.70 6.96
CA THR A 255 35.65 -10.98 7.53
C THR A 255 36.04 -11.96 6.43
N GLN A 256 36.81 -13.01 6.76
CA GLN A 256 37.17 -14.05 5.80
C GLN A 256 35.93 -14.72 5.18
N GLN A 257 34.87 -14.92 5.98
CA GLN A 257 33.61 -15.50 5.53
C GLN A 257 32.85 -14.57 4.57
N GLN A 258 32.73 -13.28 4.90
CA GLN A 258 32.16 -12.25 4.03
C GLN A 258 32.89 -12.16 2.70
N MET A 259 34.23 -12.20 2.75
CA MET A 259 35.08 -12.21 1.57
C MET A 259 34.79 -13.43 0.68
N ILE A 260 34.69 -14.63 1.27
CA ILE A 260 34.37 -15.87 0.53
C ILE A 260 32.96 -15.84 -0.06
N HIS A 261 31.94 -15.38 0.68
CA HIS A 261 30.57 -15.30 0.18
C HIS A 261 30.44 -14.30 -1.00
N VAL A 262 31.01 -13.11 -0.88
CA VAL A 262 31.02 -12.10 -1.96
C VAL A 262 31.82 -12.59 -3.17
N LEU A 263 33.01 -13.14 -2.97
CA LEU A 263 33.80 -13.71 -4.07
C LEU A 263 33.05 -14.85 -4.76
N THR A 264 32.28 -15.65 -4.03
CA THR A 264 31.45 -16.74 -4.57
C THR A 264 30.27 -16.20 -5.39
N HIS A 265 29.60 -15.15 -4.92
CA HIS A 265 28.52 -14.47 -5.67
C HIS A 265 29.04 -13.83 -6.96
N GLU A 266 30.11 -13.03 -6.88
CA GLU A 266 30.68 -12.37 -8.07
C GLU A 266 31.27 -13.41 -9.05
N TYR A 267 31.89 -14.49 -8.55
CA TYR A 267 32.34 -15.58 -9.41
C TYR A 267 31.17 -16.35 -10.06
N ALA A 268 30.01 -16.47 -9.42
CA ALA A 268 28.83 -17.08 -10.03
C ALA A 268 28.42 -16.34 -11.32
N HIS A 269 28.46 -15.00 -11.32
CA HIS A 269 28.22 -14.21 -12.54
C HIS A 269 29.26 -14.49 -13.64
N ILE A 270 30.54 -14.71 -13.28
CA ILE A 270 31.59 -15.09 -14.23
C ILE A 270 31.32 -16.48 -14.81
N LEU A 271 31.15 -17.48 -13.95
CA LEU A 271 30.91 -18.88 -14.33
C LEU A 271 29.68 -19.04 -15.23
N ARG A 272 28.62 -18.27 -14.95
CA ARG A 272 27.37 -18.27 -15.71
C ARG A 272 27.40 -17.36 -16.95
N SER A 273 28.48 -16.60 -17.15
CA SER A 273 28.64 -15.64 -18.26
C SER A 273 27.53 -14.57 -18.31
N ASP A 274 27.05 -14.16 -17.13
CA ASP A 274 25.92 -13.25 -16.89
C ASP A 274 26.10 -11.86 -17.54
N MET A 275 27.33 -11.50 -17.92
CA MET A 275 27.66 -10.28 -18.67
C MET A 275 27.03 -10.23 -20.06
N TRP A 276 26.75 -11.37 -20.70
CA TRP A 276 26.07 -11.41 -22.01
C TRP A 276 24.57 -11.12 -21.92
N PRO A 277 23.78 -11.76 -21.02
CA PRO A 277 22.44 -11.30 -20.67
C PRO A 277 22.41 -9.81 -20.28
N HIS A 278 23.41 -9.33 -19.54
CA HIS A 278 23.48 -7.92 -19.16
C HIS A 278 23.66 -6.97 -20.34
N LEU A 279 24.55 -7.31 -21.28
CA LEU A 279 24.75 -6.54 -22.51
C LEU A 279 23.49 -6.54 -23.39
N LEU A 280 22.75 -7.65 -23.44
CA LEU A 280 21.46 -7.71 -24.11
C LEU A 280 20.44 -6.77 -23.45
N GLN A 281 20.32 -6.77 -22.11
CA GLN A 281 19.44 -5.85 -21.38
C GLN A 281 19.78 -4.38 -21.67
N GLN A 282 21.08 -4.04 -21.74
CA GLN A 282 21.53 -2.68 -22.12
C GLN A 282 21.12 -2.34 -23.55
N LEU A 283 21.35 -3.24 -24.52
CA LEU A 283 20.97 -3.04 -25.92
C LEU A 283 19.44 -2.88 -26.08
N MET A 284 18.65 -3.64 -25.34
CA MET A 284 17.19 -3.49 -25.29
C MET A 284 16.78 -2.16 -24.65
N GLY A 285 17.47 -1.72 -23.60
CA GLY A 285 17.28 -0.40 -23.00
C GLY A 285 17.61 0.76 -23.94
N LEU A 286 18.57 0.60 -24.85
CA LEU A 286 18.93 1.59 -25.89
C LEU A 286 17.90 1.67 -27.03
N LEU A 287 17.47 0.51 -27.55
CA LEU A 287 16.59 0.43 -28.72
C LEU A 287 15.11 0.63 -28.38
N TYR A 288 14.69 0.16 -27.20
CA TYR A 288 13.30 0.16 -26.74
C TYR A 288 13.14 0.96 -25.44
N TRP A 289 13.85 2.09 -25.34
CA TRP A 289 13.84 2.98 -24.16
C TRP A 289 12.44 3.46 -23.76
N TRP A 290 11.51 3.54 -24.70
CA TRP A 290 10.12 3.94 -24.49
C TRP A 290 9.18 2.76 -24.13
N HIS A 291 9.61 1.51 -24.28
CA HIS A 291 8.73 0.35 -24.21
C HIS A 291 8.65 -0.27 -22.80
N PRO A 292 7.51 -0.16 -22.08
CA PRO A 292 7.41 -0.58 -20.68
C PRO A 292 7.52 -2.10 -20.50
N LEU A 293 6.93 -2.90 -21.40
CA LEU A 293 6.96 -4.37 -21.29
C LEU A 293 8.38 -4.95 -21.44
N VAL A 294 9.17 -4.48 -22.41
CA VAL A 294 10.58 -4.87 -22.59
C VAL A 294 11.43 -4.52 -21.35
N ARG A 295 11.17 -3.35 -20.74
CA ARG A 295 11.76 -2.97 -19.44
C ARG A 295 11.33 -3.92 -18.31
N SER A 296 10.07 -4.35 -18.26
CA SER A 296 9.58 -5.30 -17.27
C SER A 296 10.22 -6.68 -17.41
N VAL A 297 10.31 -7.23 -18.62
CA VAL A 297 11.04 -8.49 -18.91
C VAL A 297 12.51 -8.36 -18.48
N SER A 298 13.13 -7.21 -18.74
CA SER A 298 14.51 -6.93 -18.31
C SER A 298 14.67 -6.89 -16.79
N ARG A 299 13.68 -6.40 -16.03
CA ARG A 299 13.67 -6.48 -14.55
C ARG A 299 13.59 -7.93 -14.06
N HIS A 300 12.69 -8.74 -14.61
CA HIS A 300 12.59 -10.17 -14.27
C HIS A 300 13.87 -10.95 -14.57
N LEU A 301 14.55 -10.66 -15.69
CA LEU A 301 15.85 -11.28 -16.00
C LEU A 301 16.94 -10.88 -14.99
N THR A 302 16.93 -9.62 -14.52
CA THR A 302 17.87 -9.16 -13.46
C THR A 302 17.60 -9.91 -12.15
N GLN A 303 16.34 -9.95 -11.71
CA GLN A 303 15.95 -10.65 -10.49
C GLN A 303 16.33 -12.14 -10.53
N ALA A 304 16.03 -12.82 -11.64
CA ALA A 304 16.36 -14.23 -11.80
C ALA A 304 17.88 -14.49 -11.83
N ARG A 305 18.70 -13.54 -12.30
CA ARG A 305 20.17 -13.63 -12.25
C ARG A 305 20.73 -13.54 -10.83
N GLU A 306 20.27 -12.55 -10.05
CA GLU A 306 20.68 -12.41 -8.64
C GLU A 306 20.23 -13.65 -7.83
N GLU A 307 18.99 -14.13 -7.99
CA GLU A 307 18.50 -15.34 -7.34
C GLU A 307 19.33 -16.61 -7.67
N LEU A 308 19.84 -16.71 -8.91
CA LEU A 308 20.68 -17.83 -9.35
C LEU A 308 22.12 -17.75 -8.83
N CYS A 309 22.65 -16.55 -8.60
CA CYS A 309 23.97 -16.34 -8.00
C CYS A 309 23.91 -16.53 -6.48
N ASP A 310 22.85 -16.03 -5.84
CA ASP A 310 22.53 -16.33 -4.44
C ASP A 310 22.45 -17.87 -4.23
N ASN A 311 21.74 -18.59 -5.12
CA ASN A 311 21.66 -20.06 -5.08
C ASN A 311 23.02 -20.78 -5.24
N PHE A 312 24.02 -20.13 -5.83
CA PHE A 312 25.36 -20.69 -5.98
C PHE A 312 26.14 -20.57 -4.67
N VAL A 313 26.01 -19.46 -3.93
CA VAL A 313 26.59 -19.32 -2.58
C VAL A 313 25.98 -20.35 -1.61
N LEU A 314 24.67 -20.61 -1.73
CA LEU A 314 23.95 -21.61 -0.93
C LEU A 314 24.30 -23.08 -1.21
N GLN A 315 25.27 -23.38 -2.08
CA GLN A 315 25.76 -24.76 -2.24
C GLN A 315 26.64 -25.18 -1.05
N ASP A 316 27.48 -24.26 -0.55
CA ASP A 316 28.50 -24.52 0.48
C ASP A 316 28.32 -23.62 1.74
N SER A 317 27.17 -22.91 1.86
CA SER A 317 26.91 -21.90 2.90
C SER A 317 25.44 -21.91 3.34
N ARG A 318 25.11 -21.57 4.60
CA ARG A 318 23.71 -21.48 5.05
C ARG A 318 23.02 -20.20 4.54
N ALA A 319 21.70 -20.26 4.41
CA ALA A 319 20.91 -19.13 3.89
C ALA A 319 20.77 -17.96 4.88
N THR A 320 20.79 -18.26 6.18
CA THR A 320 20.83 -17.27 7.27
C THR A 320 22.17 -16.55 7.30
N GLU A 321 23.28 -17.29 7.44
CA GLU A 321 24.66 -16.76 7.41
C GLU A 321 24.92 -15.85 6.20
N TYR A 322 24.47 -16.27 5.01
CA TYR A 322 24.63 -15.46 3.79
C TYR A 322 23.70 -14.23 3.76
N ALA A 323 22.49 -14.31 4.32
CA ALA A 323 21.58 -13.17 4.43
C ALA A 323 22.09 -12.12 5.45
N GLU A 324 22.66 -12.57 6.56
CA GLU A 324 23.33 -11.74 7.57
C GLU A 324 24.54 -11.01 6.96
N ASP A 325 25.39 -11.73 6.21
CA ASP A 325 26.52 -11.11 5.51
C ASP A 325 26.06 -10.09 4.46
N LEU A 326 25.01 -10.39 3.69
CA LEU A 326 24.43 -9.42 2.75
C LEU A 326 23.85 -8.18 3.47
N LEU A 327 23.30 -8.33 4.67
CA LEU A 327 22.76 -7.24 5.47
C LEU A 327 23.88 -6.37 6.06
N CYS A 328 24.86 -6.98 6.72
CA CYS A 328 26.03 -6.29 7.27
C CYS A 328 26.82 -5.53 6.19
N LEU A 329 26.91 -6.11 4.98
CA LEU A 329 27.52 -5.44 3.84
C LEU A 329 26.66 -4.29 3.31
N ALA A 330 25.32 -4.44 3.28
CA ALA A 330 24.41 -3.36 2.91
C ALA A 330 24.44 -2.17 3.87
N GLU A 331 24.63 -2.41 5.17
CA GLU A 331 24.82 -1.37 6.18
C GLU A 331 26.14 -0.61 5.99
N LYS A 332 27.19 -1.31 5.55
CA LYS A 332 28.53 -0.75 5.28
C LYS A 332 28.67 -0.12 3.88
N PHE A 333 27.73 -0.33 2.95
CA PHE A 333 27.74 0.28 1.62
C PHE A 333 27.37 1.77 1.68
N ASN A 334 28.34 2.61 2.04
CA ASN A 334 28.21 4.07 1.97
C ASN A 334 27.78 4.52 0.55
N GLY A 335 26.70 5.30 0.51
CA GLY A 335 25.88 5.56 -0.67
C GLY A 335 26.47 6.48 -1.74
N THR A 336 27.62 6.16 -2.32
CA THR A 336 27.92 6.65 -3.68
C THR A 336 27.20 5.75 -4.69
N ILE A 337 25.95 6.08 -5.00
CA ILE A 337 25.31 5.64 -6.25
C ILE A 337 26.21 6.15 -7.38
N PRO A 338 26.82 5.28 -8.21
CA PRO A 338 27.67 5.77 -9.28
C PRO A 338 26.87 6.66 -10.21
N PHE A 339 27.47 7.75 -10.70
CA PHE A 339 26.89 8.64 -11.73
C PHE A 339 26.37 7.88 -12.97
N VAL A 340 26.87 6.66 -13.19
CA VAL A 340 26.43 5.70 -14.21
C VAL A 340 25.00 5.15 -13.99
N SER A 341 24.55 5.02 -12.74
CA SER A 341 23.20 4.53 -12.40
C SER A 341 22.12 5.60 -12.54
N LEU A 342 22.49 6.89 -12.42
CA LEU A 342 21.59 8.04 -12.60
C LEU A 342 21.02 8.18 -14.02
N LEU A 343 21.56 7.45 -15.00
CA LEU A 343 21.15 7.51 -16.41
C LEU A 343 20.16 6.40 -16.81
N GLY A 344 19.70 5.56 -15.89
CA GLY A 344 18.59 4.61 -16.13
C GLY A 344 18.87 3.38 -17.03
N PHE A 345 20.09 3.23 -17.56
CA PHE A 345 20.48 2.10 -18.43
C PHE A 345 20.96 0.85 -17.68
N PHE A 346 21.27 0.96 -16.39
CA PHE A 346 21.55 -0.18 -15.53
C PHE A 346 20.32 -0.47 -14.66
N PRO A 347 19.72 -1.67 -14.71
CA PRO A 347 18.74 -2.05 -13.71
C PRO A 347 19.38 -2.00 -12.33
N GLN A 348 18.70 -1.35 -11.39
CA GLN A 348 19.13 -1.14 -10.02
C GLN A 348 19.33 -2.53 -9.36
N ARG A 349 20.59 -2.93 -9.13
CA ARG A 349 20.93 -4.26 -8.59
C ARG A 349 20.47 -4.47 -7.13
N TRP A 350 19.98 -3.42 -6.48
CA TRP A 350 19.73 -3.41 -5.04
C TRP A 350 18.24 -3.41 -4.68
N SER A 351 17.71 -4.61 -4.49
CA SER A 351 16.51 -4.83 -3.66
C SER A 351 16.86 -5.86 -2.60
N LEU A 352 17.69 -5.46 -1.62
CA LEU A 352 18.17 -6.30 -0.52
C LEU A 352 17.01 -7.06 0.15
N ARG A 353 15.91 -6.36 0.45
CA ARG A 353 14.66 -6.92 0.99
C ARG A 353 14.16 -8.13 0.18
N MET A 354 14.17 -8.08 -1.15
CA MET A 354 13.74 -9.19 -2.00
C MET A 354 14.73 -10.35 -2.02
N ARG A 355 16.04 -10.07 -1.91
CA ARG A 355 17.08 -11.11 -1.82
C ARG A 355 16.99 -11.84 -0.47
N ILE A 356 16.94 -11.10 0.64
CA ILE A 356 16.78 -11.66 1.99
C ILE A 356 15.46 -12.43 2.11
N TYR A 357 14.31 -11.84 1.74
CA TYR A 357 13.02 -12.54 1.75
C TYR A 357 13.02 -13.78 0.86
N GLY A 358 13.70 -13.72 -0.29
CA GLY A 358 13.90 -14.88 -1.14
C GLY A 358 14.80 -15.95 -0.51
N LEU A 359 15.84 -15.57 0.24
CA LEU A 359 16.80 -16.49 0.90
C LEU A 359 16.15 -17.24 2.06
N LEU A 360 15.34 -16.53 2.86
CA LEU A 360 14.63 -17.06 4.03
C LEU A 360 13.36 -17.86 3.67
N ASN A 361 13.00 -17.98 2.40
CA ASN A 361 11.82 -18.74 1.98
C ASN A 361 12.09 -20.26 2.07
N PRO A 362 11.41 -21.03 2.94
CA PRO A 362 11.66 -22.46 3.12
C PRO A 362 11.31 -23.30 1.88
N ARG A 363 10.51 -22.76 0.95
CA ARG A 363 10.16 -23.39 -0.33
C ARG A 363 11.05 -22.91 -1.50
N ARG A 364 12.19 -22.25 -1.22
CA ARG A 364 13.12 -21.75 -2.24
C ARG A 364 13.70 -22.89 -3.07
N ASN A 365 13.57 -22.79 -4.39
CA ASN A 365 14.25 -23.69 -5.32
C ASN A 365 15.75 -23.34 -5.40
N LYS A 366 16.62 -24.24 -4.93
CA LYS A 366 18.09 -24.06 -4.87
C LYS A 366 18.84 -24.33 -6.20
N MET A 367 18.15 -24.51 -7.33
CA MET A 367 18.81 -24.67 -8.64
C MET A 367 19.60 -23.41 -9.01
N TYR A 368 20.90 -23.55 -9.31
CA TYR A 368 21.80 -22.46 -9.73
C TYR A 368 22.22 -22.52 -11.22
N ARG A 369 21.93 -23.63 -11.92
CA ARG A 369 22.28 -23.83 -13.35
C ARG A 369 21.10 -23.53 -14.26
N ASN A 370 21.37 -22.97 -15.44
CA ASN A 370 20.35 -22.70 -16.46
C ASN A 370 19.82 -23.99 -17.08
N SER A 371 18.50 -24.19 -17.07
CA SER A 371 17.85 -25.32 -17.73
C SER A 371 17.79 -25.07 -19.23
N LYS A 372 18.54 -25.89 -20.00
CA LYS A 372 18.53 -25.87 -21.47
C LYS A 372 17.14 -26.20 -22.03
N GLY A 373 16.38 -27.07 -21.36
CA GLY A 373 15.03 -27.46 -21.78
C GLY A 373 14.04 -26.28 -21.82
N TRP A 374 14.04 -25.44 -20.78
CA TRP A 374 13.17 -24.25 -20.75
C TRP A 374 13.56 -23.19 -21.80
N PHE A 375 14.85 -23.06 -22.11
CA PHE A 375 15.30 -22.18 -23.19
C PHE A 375 14.82 -22.66 -24.56
N VAL A 376 14.98 -23.96 -24.85
CA VAL A 376 14.51 -24.58 -26.10
C VAL A 376 12.98 -24.51 -26.21
N LEU A 377 12.24 -24.78 -25.13
CA LEU A 377 10.78 -24.70 -25.11
C LEU A 377 10.28 -23.26 -25.36
N SER A 378 10.89 -22.26 -24.72
CA SER A 378 10.51 -20.84 -24.91
C SER A 378 10.82 -20.37 -26.33
N LEU A 379 11.96 -20.78 -26.89
CA LEU A 379 12.34 -20.49 -28.27
C LEU A 379 11.38 -21.19 -29.26
N PHE A 380 11.04 -22.45 -29.01
CA PHE A 380 10.10 -23.21 -29.84
C PHE A 380 8.70 -22.61 -29.86
N LEU A 381 8.14 -22.26 -28.68
CA LEU A 381 6.83 -21.63 -28.57
C LEU A 381 6.78 -20.29 -29.32
N ALA A 382 7.80 -19.44 -29.17
CA ALA A 382 7.84 -18.15 -29.84
C ALA A 382 8.09 -18.26 -31.36
N VAL A 383 8.95 -19.18 -31.81
CA VAL A 383 9.16 -19.43 -33.24
C VAL A 383 7.91 -20.04 -33.86
N SER A 384 7.22 -20.95 -33.16
CA SER A 384 5.90 -21.47 -33.59
C SER A 384 4.88 -20.34 -33.71
N PHE A 385 4.82 -19.41 -32.75
CA PHE A 385 3.91 -18.26 -32.80
C PHE A 385 4.24 -17.29 -33.94
N LEU A 386 5.53 -17.04 -34.21
CA LEU A 386 6.01 -16.27 -35.36
C LEU A 386 5.68 -16.94 -36.71
N LEU A 387 5.74 -18.28 -36.78
CA LEU A 387 5.38 -19.04 -37.98
C LEU A 387 3.86 -19.06 -38.18
N ILE A 388 3.07 -19.21 -37.13
CA ILE A 388 1.59 -19.14 -37.19
C ILE A 388 1.14 -17.73 -37.60
N GLY A 389 1.76 -16.67 -37.07
CA GLY A 389 1.53 -15.29 -37.52
C GLY A 389 2.07 -15.00 -38.94
N GLY A 390 3.03 -15.79 -39.42
CA GLY A 390 3.53 -15.75 -40.80
C GLY A 390 2.62 -16.47 -41.81
N ILE A 391 1.85 -17.47 -41.36
CA ILE A 391 0.77 -18.11 -42.12
C ILE A 391 -0.54 -17.37 -41.82
N ALA A 392 -0.57 -16.09 -42.15
CA ALA A 392 -1.84 -15.45 -42.51
C ALA A 392 -2.33 -16.13 -43.80
N SER A 393 -3.16 -17.15 -43.64
CA SER A 393 -3.82 -17.86 -44.75
C SER A 393 -4.38 -16.84 -45.74
N PRO A 394 -4.23 -17.06 -47.07
CA PRO A 394 -4.94 -16.23 -48.02
C PRO A 394 -6.44 -16.46 -47.78
N VAL A 395 -7.15 -15.44 -47.30
CA VAL A 395 -8.58 -15.34 -47.60
C VAL A 395 -8.66 -15.40 -49.12
N PRO A 396 -9.38 -16.36 -49.71
CA PRO A 396 -9.38 -16.54 -51.16
C PRO A 396 -9.93 -15.27 -51.80
N SER A 397 -9.09 -14.59 -52.57
CA SER A 397 -9.48 -13.45 -53.38
C SER A 397 -10.32 -13.93 -54.56
N LEU A 398 -11.59 -14.23 -54.29
CA LEU A 398 -12.61 -14.46 -55.32
C LEU A 398 -12.95 -13.12 -55.98
N ASN A 399 -12.07 -12.68 -56.89
CA ASN A 399 -12.35 -11.66 -57.90
C ASN A 399 -11.28 -11.70 -59.00
N ALA A 400 -11.34 -12.74 -59.84
CA ALA A 400 -10.64 -12.80 -61.12
C ALA A 400 -11.30 -13.79 -62.09
N GLU A 401 -12.60 -13.67 -62.34
CA GLU A 401 -13.19 -14.11 -63.63
C GLU A 401 -14.56 -13.44 -63.88
N GLN A 402 -14.53 -12.23 -64.45
CA GLN A 402 -15.56 -11.85 -65.41
C GLN A 402 -15.15 -12.44 -66.76
N ASN A 403 -15.83 -13.49 -67.23
CA ASN A 403 -16.10 -13.78 -68.65
C ASN A 403 -16.85 -15.11 -68.84
N ALA A 404 -18.15 -15.15 -68.51
CA ALA A 404 -19.12 -16.04 -69.17
C ALA A 404 -20.57 -15.64 -68.83
N THR A 405 -21.30 -15.22 -69.85
CA THR A 405 -22.77 -15.29 -69.95
C THR A 405 -23.08 -16.11 -71.21
N PRO A 406 -24.29 -16.65 -71.44
CA PRO A 406 -25.46 -16.73 -70.56
C PRO A 406 -26.08 -18.15 -70.50
N GLN A 407 -27.33 -18.19 -70.02
CA GLN A 407 -28.40 -19.20 -70.20
C GLN A 407 -28.78 -20.02 -68.95
N GLU A 408 -30.04 -20.26 -68.58
CA GLU A 408 -31.41 -19.79 -68.93
C GLU A 408 -32.34 -20.99 -68.72
N SER A 409 -33.16 -20.91 -67.67
CA SER A 409 -34.43 -21.63 -67.42
C SER A 409 -34.87 -21.19 -66.02
N ASP A 410 -35.94 -20.40 -65.89
CA ASP A 410 -37.32 -20.87 -65.78
C ASP A 410 -37.58 -21.65 -64.46
N ALA A 411 -38.54 -21.28 -63.60
CA ALA A 411 -39.56 -20.23 -63.74
C ALA A 411 -40.15 -19.78 -62.39
N LYS A 412 -40.68 -18.54 -62.41
CA LYS A 412 -41.87 -18.02 -61.67
C LYS A 412 -41.86 -18.09 -60.12
N SER A 413 -41.92 -16.93 -59.44
CA SER A 413 -43.15 -16.15 -59.12
C SER A 413 -43.80 -16.67 -57.81
N THR A 414 -44.02 -15.88 -56.76
CA THR A 414 -44.56 -14.50 -56.72
C THR A 414 -44.01 -13.66 -55.54
N THR A 415 -44.06 -12.33 -55.73
CA THR A 415 -44.22 -11.26 -54.71
C THR A 415 -45.41 -11.54 -53.76
N ASP A 416 -45.64 -10.89 -52.61
CA ASP A 416 -45.23 -9.60 -52.01
C ASP A 416 -44.75 -9.83 -50.55
N GLY A 417 -44.15 -8.91 -49.78
CA GLY A 417 -43.95 -7.47 -49.92
C GLY A 417 -44.45 -6.74 -48.65
N ALA A 418 -43.56 -6.37 -47.75
CA ALA A 418 -43.84 -5.47 -46.61
C ALA A 418 -42.56 -4.74 -46.15
N THR A 419 -42.66 -3.42 -46.10
CA THR A 419 -41.62 -2.45 -45.75
C THR A 419 -41.42 -2.32 -44.24
N GLU A 420 -40.20 -2.05 -43.77
CA GLU A 420 -39.91 -1.32 -42.52
C GLU A 420 -38.49 -0.70 -42.62
N PRO A 421 -38.12 0.31 -41.80
CA PRO A 421 -37.87 1.63 -42.38
C PRO A 421 -36.42 2.11 -42.31
N GLU A 422 -36.14 3.21 -43.02
CA GLU A 422 -34.95 4.01 -42.78
C GLU A 422 -35.08 4.76 -41.44
N PRO A 423 -34.01 4.83 -40.62
CA PRO A 423 -33.81 6.01 -39.81
C PRO A 423 -33.58 7.19 -40.76
N MET A 424 -34.48 8.17 -40.67
CA MET A 424 -34.39 9.50 -41.28
C MET A 424 -33.08 10.23 -40.84
N THR A 425 -32.94 11.52 -41.14
CA THR A 425 -31.90 12.35 -40.51
C THR A 425 -32.48 13.71 -40.19
N ALA A 426 -33.01 13.85 -38.98
CA ALA A 426 -33.67 15.06 -38.52
C ALA A 426 -32.69 16.24 -38.49
N THR A 427 -32.84 17.16 -39.46
CA THR A 427 -32.04 18.38 -39.49
C THR A 427 -32.59 19.35 -38.43
N MET A 428 -32.09 19.26 -37.20
CA MET A 428 -32.44 20.22 -36.15
C MET A 428 -31.96 21.62 -36.54
N SER A 429 -32.92 22.50 -36.80
CA SER A 429 -32.72 23.95 -36.92
C SER A 429 -32.12 24.53 -35.63
N GLU A 430 -31.24 25.51 -35.79
CA GLU A 430 -30.67 26.31 -34.69
C GLU A 430 -31.74 27.26 -34.12
N GLU A 431 -32.62 26.76 -33.25
CA GLU A 431 -33.36 27.55 -32.26
C GLU A 431 -33.95 26.63 -31.19
N GLY A 432 -33.24 26.47 -30.08
CA GLY A 432 -33.65 25.64 -28.94
C GLY A 432 -33.02 26.17 -27.65
N ALA A 433 -33.80 26.24 -26.58
CA ALA A 433 -33.41 26.90 -25.35
C ALA A 433 -32.20 26.21 -24.67
N ALA A 434 -31.43 26.99 -23.91
CA ALA A 434 -30.26 26.49 -23.17
C ALA A 434 -30.68 25.53 -22.03
N GLY A 435 -30.87 24.25 -22.34
CA GLY A 435 -31.26 23.25 -21.34
C GLY A 435 -31.59 21.82 -21.80
N ASP A 436 -31.80 21.57 -23.09
CA ASP A 436 -32.13 20.23 -23.57
C ASP A 436 -30.91 19.28 -23.59
N LEU A 437 -31.12 18.02 -23.18
CA LEU A 437 -30.19 16.92 -23.41
C LEU A 437 -30.56 16.20 -24.72
N ARG A 438 -29.56 15.91 -25.58
CA ARG A 438 -29.77 15.26 -26.88
C ARG A 438 -28.79 14.11 -27.10
N GLY A 439 -29.27 13.00 -27.66
CA GLY A 439 -28.45 11.81 -27.85
C GLY A 439 -29.09 10.75 -28.73
N TYR A 440 -28.42 9.60 -28.80
CA TYR A 440 -28.75 8.44 -29.61
C TYR A 440 -28.85 7.19 -28.73
N SER A 441 -29.84 6.34 -28.98
CA SER A 441 -29.99 5.01 -28.40
C SER A 441 -30.74 4.12 -29.39
N GLU A 442 -30.98 2.86 -29.05
CA GLU A 442 -31.81 1.95 -29.83
C GLU A 442 -33.20 2.57 -30.17
N PRO A 443 -33.68 2.51 -31.43
CA PRO A 443 -35.02 3.00 -31.78
C PRO A 443 -36.13 2.37 -30.93
N GLY A 444 -37.10 3.19 -30.48
CA GLY A 444 -38.15 2.79 -29.56
C GLY A 444 -37.70 2.52 -28.11
N ALA A 445 -36.48 2.88 -27.71
CA ALA A 445 -36.04 2.85 -26.32
C ALA A 445 -36.63 4.02 -25.52
N VAL A 446 -37.06 3.75 -24.29
CA VAL A 446 -37.48 4.77 -23.32
C VAL A 446 -36.24 5.31 -22.61
N VAL A 447 -36.02 6.61 -22.71
CA VAL A 447 -34.90 7.33 -22.09
C VAL A 447 -35.45 8.22 -20.96
N GLN A 448 -35.04 7.90 -19.74
CA GLN A 448 -35.43 8.58 -18.51
C GLN A 448 -34.26 9.41 -17.97
N SER A 449 -34.54 10.63 -17.51
CA SER A 449 -33.59 11.46 -16.77
C SER A 449 -33.94 11.49 -15.29
N TYR A 450 -32.97 11.23 -14.44
CA TYR A 450 -33.09 11.29 -12.99
C TYR A 450 -32.18 12.37 -12.41
N VAL A 451 -32.71 13.13 -11.46
CA VAL A 451 -31.97 14.04 -10.56
C VAL A 451 -31.96 13.47 -9.16
N ARG A 452 -31.11 14.00 -8.28
CA ARG A 452 -31.22 13.74 -6.84
C ARG A 452 -32.05 14.82 -6.17
N ASP A 453 -32.91 14.45 -5.23
CA ASP A 453 -33.57 15.38 -4.32
C ASP A 453 -32.68 15.76 -3.12
N ASP A 454 -33.21 16.59 -2.21
CA ASP A 454 -32.52 17.07 -1.01
C ASP A 454 -32.16 15.94 -0.01
N ASP A 455 -32.82 14.78 -0.11
CA ASP A 455 -32.49 13.56 0.63
C ASP A 455 -31.59 12.60 -0.17
N GLY A 456 -31.10 13.02 -1.34
CA GLY A 456 -30.17 12.28 -2.19
C GLY A 456 -30.80 11.19 -3.08
N LYS A 457 -32.12 11.03 -3.07
CA LYS A 457 -32.84 9.98 -3.79
C LYS A 457 -33.09 10.36 -5.24
N TYR A 458 -33.10 9.36 -6.12
CA TYR A 458 -33.31 9.58 -7.55
C TYR A 458 -34.78 9.82 -7.89
N VAL A 459 -35.10 11.05 -8.30
CA VAL A 459 -36.42 11.48 -8.78
C VAL A 459 -36.40 11.64 -10.30
N LEU A 460 -37.45 11.18 -10.98
CA LEU A 460 -37.60 11.29 -12.43
C LEU A 460 -37.82 12.77 -12.84
N ALA A 461 -36.81 13.39 -13.46
CA ALA A 461 -36.84 14.78 -13.93
C ALA A 461 -37.45 14.94 -15.33
N GLY A 462 -37.58 13.84 -16.07
CA GLY A 462 -38.11 13.82 -17.43
C GLY A 462 -38.02 12.43 -18.04
N GLU A 463 -38.80 12.20 -19.10
CA GLU A 463 -38.83 10.97 -19.88
C GLU A 463 -39.12 11.31 -21.34
N THR A 464 -38.55 10.54 -22.27
CA THR A 464 -38.87 10.55 -23.70
C THR A 464 -38.66 9.15 -24.27
N THR A 465 -39.19 8.88 -25.46
CA THR A 465 -38.83 7.71 -26.27
C THR A 465 -37.93 8.17 -27.42
N THR A 466 -36.99 7.33 -27.85
CA THR A 466 -36.26 7.56 -29.10
C THR A 466 -37.18 7.47 -30.31
N ASN A 467 -36.93 8.28 -31.34
CA ASN A 467 -37.62 8.18 -32.62
C ASN A 467 -37.13 6.94 -33.43
N GLU A 468 -37.61 6.79 -34.67
CA GLU A 468 -37.17 5.73 -35.58
C GLU A 468 -35.68 5.83 -35.96
N GLU A 469 -35.06 7.01 -35.77
CA GLU A 469 -33.60 7.24 -35.93
C GLU A 469 -32.78 6.82 -34.71
N GLY A 470 -33.42 6.49 -33.59
CA GLY A 470 -32.73 6.33 -32.31
C GLY A 470 -32.41 7.67 -31.61
N GLU A 471 -32.77 8.81 -32.20
CA GLU A 471 -32.58 10.12 -31.60
C GLU A 471 -33.56 10.36 -30.45
N PHE A 472 -33.05 10.93 -29.36
CA PHE A 472 -33.85 11.47 -28.28
C PHE A 472 -33.47 12.92 -27.97
N THR A 473 -34.49 13.71 -27.61
CA THR A 473 -34.31 15.01 -26.96
C THR A 473 -35.16 15.01 -25.69
N ILE A 474 -34.54 15.32 -24.56
CA ILE A 474 -35.20 15.33 -23.26
C ILE A 474 -34.90 16.66 -22.57
N SER A 475 -35.94 17.32 -22.06
CA SER A 475 -35.85 18.63 -21.39
C SER A 475 -36.16 18.43 -19.90
N PRO A 476 -35.14 18.24 -19.02
CA PRO A 476 -35.37 17.92 -17.62
C PRO A 476 -36.00 19.11 -16.88
N LYS A 477 -37.04 18.85 -16.08
CA LYS A 477 -37.72 19.87 -15.26
C LYS A 477 -36.89 20.21 -14.01
N VAL A 478 -35.83 20.99 -14.18
CA VAL A 478 -34.86 21.34 -13.12
C VAL A 478 -34.59 22.85 -13.11
N ASN A 479 -34.44 23.46 -11.93
CA ASN A 479 -34.13 24.88 -11.81
C ASN A 479 -32.74 25.21 -12.36
N ALA A 480 -32.57 26.41 -12.90
CA ALA A 480 -31.37 26.78 -13.66
C ALA A 480 -30.06 26.83 -12.85
N GLY A 481 -30.14 26.87 -11.50
CA GLY A 481 -28.96 26.90 -10.61
C GLY A 481 -28.45 25.54 -10.13
N GLU A 482 -29.20 24.45 -10.32
CA GLU A 482 -28.93 23.13 -9.70
C GLU A 482 -28.30 22.11 -10.69
N ARG A 483 -27.91 22.57 -11.89
CA ARG A 483 -27.55 21.72 -13.04
C ARG A 483 -26.16 21.07 -12.98
N THR A 484 -25.68 20.65 -11.81
CA THR A 484 -24.33 20.07 -11.70
C THR A 484 -24.23 18.60 -12.11
N ASP A 485 -25.16 17.71 -11.74
CA ASP A 485 -25.09 16.27 -12.10
C ASP A 485 -26.48 15.63 -12.31
N MET A 486 -26.66 14.91 -13.42
CA MET A 486 -27.88 14.16 -13.77
C MET A 486 -27.54 12.72 -14.21
N THR A 487 -28.50 11.80 -14.11
CA THR A 487 -28.35 10.42 -14.61
C THR A 487 -29.35 10.15 -15.73
N LEU A 488 -28.88 9.75 -16.91
CA LEU A 488 -29.75 9.18 -17.96
C LEU A 488 -29.81 7.66 -17.84
N VAL A 489 -30.98 7.10 -18.11
CA VAL A 489 -31.24 5.66 -18.14
C VAL A 489 -32.02 5.32 -19.41
N ALA A 490 -31.49 4.42 -20.23
CA ALA A 490 -32.19 3.87 -21.40
C ALA A 490 -32.70 2.45 -21.11
N LYS A 491 -33.95 2.19 -21.50
CA LYS A 491 -34.67 0.93 -21.32
C LYS A 491 -35.36 0.52 -22.61
N LYS A 492 -35.24 -0.76 -23.00
CA LYS A 492 -35.99 -1.38 -24.09
C LYS A 492 -36.29 -2.82 -23.71
N ALA A 493 -37.49 -3.31 -24.01
CA ALA A 493 -37.87 -4.68 -23.65
C ALA A 493 -36.94 -5.68 -24.36
N GLY A 494 -36.39 -6.63 -23.60
CA GLY A 494 -35.42 -7.62 -24.11
C GLY A 494 -33.95 -7.18 -24.11
N PHE A 495 -33.64 -5.99 -23.60
CA PHE A 495 -32.27 -5.45 -23.49
C PHE A 495 -31.85 -5.23 -22.02
N ALA A 496 -30.55 -5.13 -21.77
CA ALA A 496 -30.00 -4.65 -20.50
C ALA A 496 -30.37 -3.17 -20.28
N THR A 497 -30.69 -2.77 -19.05
CA THR A 497 -30.84 -1.35 -18.72
C THR A 497 -29.46 -0.69 -18.73
N VAL A 498 -29.32 0.43 -19.45
CA VAL A 498 -28.06 1.21 -19.48
C VAL A 498 -28.26 2.50 -18.72
N ARG A 499 -27.30 2.86 -17.86
CA ARG A 499 -27.30 4.13 -17.12
C ARG A 499 -25.97 4.86 -17.31
N THR A 500 -26.02 6.17 -17.50
CA THR A 500 -24.83 7.03 -17.60
C THR A 500 -25.03 8.35 -16.85
N ALA A 501 -23.94 8.93 -16.36
CA ALA A 501 -23.95 10.25 -15.73
C ALA A 501 -23.74 11.35 -16.78
N VAL A 502 -24.46 12.45 -16.65
CA VAL A 502 -24.50 13.59 -17.57
C VAL A 502 -24.31 14.87 -16.78
N ASN A 503 -23.48 15.77 -17.30
CA ASN A 503 -23.09 17.01 -16.64
C ASN A 503 -23.35 18.20 -17.60
N LYS A 504 -23.34 19.45 -17.08
CA LYS A 504 -23.68 20.67 -17.83
C LYS A 504 -22.87 20.87 -19.13
N ASP A 505 -21.67 20.32 -19.19
CA ASP A 505 -20.74 20.43 -20.33
C ASP A 505 -20.98 19.37 -21.42
N ASN A 506 -21.77 18.33 -21.16
CA ASN A 506 -21.98 17.18 -22.05
C ASN A 506 -23.47 16.93 -22.37
N THR A 507 -24.14 17.95 -22.90
CA THR A 507 -25.60 17.94 -23.13
C THR A 507 -26.01 17.47 -24.53
N LYS A 508 -25.09 17.16 -25.43
CA LYS A 508 -25.37 16.79 -26.83
C LYS A 508 -24.48 15.64 -27.30
N GLY A 509 -25.03 14.72 -28.08
CA GLY A 509 -24.30 13.58 -28.65
C GLY A 509 -24.08 12.45 -27.64
N ILE A 510 -25.04 12.23 -26.73
CA ILE A 510 -24.95 11.17 -25.72
C ILE A 510 -25.37 9.84 -26.34
N GLU A 511 -24.44 8.89 -26.47
CA GLU A 511 -24.72 7.53 -26.98
C GLU A 511 -25.06 6.57 -25.82
N LEU A 512 -26.14 5.80 -25.97
CA LEU A 512 -26.64 4.83 -24.97
C LEU A 512 -26.86 3.45 -25.63
N ASP A 513 -25.77 2.69 -25.78
CA ASP A 513 -25.74 1.38 -26.44
C ASP A 513 -26.38 0.28 -25.59
N LEU A 514 -27.57 -0.20 -25.98
CA LEU A 514 -28.27 -1.26 -25.24
C LEU A 514 -27.73 -2.66 -25.63
N GLU A 515 -27.25 -3.40 -24.62
CA GLU A 515 -26.73 -4.76 -24.79
C GLU A 515 -27.76 -5.86 -24.46
N GLN A 516 -27.39 -7.13 -24.65
CA GLN A 516 -28.16 -8.29 -24.20
C GLN A 516 -28.21 -8.37 -22.66
N PRO A 517 -29.38 -8.61 -22.05
CA PRO A 517 -29.54 -8.63 -20.60
C PRO A 517 -28.86 -9.85 -19.98
N ALA A 518 -28.22 -9.60 -18.84
CA ALA A 518 -27.56 -10.60 -18.01
C ALA A 518 -28.23 -10.67 -16.65
N VAL A 519 -28.19 -11.85 -16.04
CA VAL A 519 -28.89 -12.11 -14.78
C VAL A 519 -27.91 -12.44 -13.65
N LEU A 520 -28.07 -11.75 -12.53
CA LEU A 520 -27.47 -12.11 -11.25
C LEU A 520 -28.57 -12.61 -10.30
N SER A 521 -28.37 -13.77 -9.69
CA SER A 521 -29.27 -14.31 -8.66
C SER A 521 -28.50 -14.77 -7.42
N GLY A 522 -29.20 -15.08 -6.34
CA GLY A 522 -28.58 -15.65 -5.14
C GLY A 522 -29.52 -15.60 -3.95
N ARG A 523 -29.06 -16.14 -2.82
CA ARG A 523 -29.78 -16.14 -1.55
C ARG A 523 -29.12 -15.24 -0.51
N ILE A 524 -29.92 -14.57 0.29
CA ILE A 524 -29.46 -13.81 1.46
C ILE A 524 -29.90 -14.52 2.74
N ILE A 525 -28.92 -14.81 3.60
CA ILE A 525 -29.11 -15.36 4.94
C ILE A 525 -28.48 -14.45 5.99
N ASP A 526 -28.92 -14.57 7.23
CA ASP A 526 -28.27 -13.94 8.38
C ASP A 526 -27.13 -14.80 8.94
N SER A 527 -26.40 -14.28 9.94
CA SER A 527 -25.32 -15.00 10.63
C SER A 527 -25.77 -16.22 11.44
N ALA A 528 -27.07 -16.44 11.63
CA ALA A 528 -27.65 -17.64 12.24
C ALA A 528 -28.15 -18.67 11.20
N GLY A 529 -28.10 -18.33 9.91
CA GLY A 529 -28.51 -19.19 8.80
C GLY A 529 -29.98 -19.06 8.37
N PHE A 530 -30.72 -18.10 8.91
CA PHE A 530 -32.11 -17.84 8.51
C PHE A 530 -32.17 -16.97 7.24
N PRO A 531 -33.13 -17.19 6.32
CA PRO A 531 -33.29 -16.37 5.13
C PRO A 531 -33.73 -14.94 5.47
N VAL A 532 -33.14 -13.95 4.81
CA VAL A 532 -33.47 -12.52 4.98
C VAL A 532 -34.36 -12.06 3.83
N SER A 533 -35.66 -11.99 4.10
CA SER A 533 -36.68 -11.47 3.16
C SER A 533 -36.73 -9.93 3.13
N ASN A 534 -37.20 -9.34 2.03
CA ASN A 534 -37.35 -7.88 1.84
C ASN A 534 -36.03 -7.06 1.84
N ALA A 535 -34.87 -7.72 1.72
CA ALA A 535 -33.59 -7.05 1.52
C ALA A 535 -33.47 -6.59 0.06
N THR A 536 -33.08 -5.34 -0.17
CA THR A 536 -32.92 -4.77 -1.52
C THR A 536 -31.46 -4.86 -1.94
N VAL A 537 -31.20 -5.57 -3.04
CA VAL A 537 -29.89 -5.75 -3.67
C VAL A 537 -29.80 -4.89 -4.91
N TYR A 538 -28.79 -4.03 -5.01
CA TYR A 538 -28.66 -3.10 -6.14
C TYR A 538 -27.23 -2.79 -6.54
N ARG A 539 -27.02 -2.34 -7.78
CA ARG A 539 -25.68 -2.11 -8.36
C ARG A 539 -25.08 -0.76 -7.97
N GLY A 540 -23.91 -0.81 -7.32
CA GLY A 540 -23.09 0.34 -6.93
C GLY A 540 -23.38 0.88 -5.51
N PRO A 541 -22.55 1.80 -5.01
CA PRO A 541 -22.77 2.48 -3.73
C PRO A 541 -23.76 3.66 -3.85
N GLY A 542 -24.47 3.97 -2.76
CA GLY A 542 -25.47 5.06 -2.67
C GLY A 542 -26.90 4.57 -2.93
N GLU A 543 -27.86 5.48 -3.06
CA GLU A 543 -29.27 5.11 -3.21
C GLU A 543 -29.58 4.30 -4.50
N PRO A 544 -30.47 3.29 -4.45
CA PRO A 544 -30.97 2.62 -5.64
C PRO A 544 -31.85 3.54 -6.50
N ILE A 545 -31.82 3.35 -7.82
CA ILE A 545 -32.88 3.87 -8.69
C ILE A 545 -33.95 2.78 -8.80
N PRO A 546 -35.20 2.99 -8.33
CA PRO A 546 -36.20 1.93 -8.26
C PRO A 546 -36.43 1.21 -9.61
N GLY A 547 -36.27 -0.12 -9.62
CA GLY A 547 -36.47 -0.96 -10.79
C GLY A 547 -35.36 -0.89 -11.85
N ILE A 548 -34.16 -0.44 -11.48
CA ILE A 548 -32.98 -0.36 -12.37
C ILE A 548 -31.77 -0.96 -11.67
N HIS A 549 -31.27 -2.09 -12.18
CA HIS A 549 -30.19 -2.88 -11.56
C HIS A 549 -30.46 -3.23 -10.10
N THR A 550 -31.73 -3.44 -9.74
CA THR A 550 -32.25 -3.67 -8.38
C THR A 550 -33.11 -4.94 -8.31
N ALA A 551 -33.03 -5.68 -7.21
CA ALA A 551 -34.00 -6.71 -6.84
C ALA A 551 -34.28 -6.68 -5.34
N THR A 552 -35.41 -7.22 -4.91
CA THR A 552 -35.75 -7.40 -3.49
C THR A 552 -35.86 -8.90 -3.21
N THR A 553 -35.35 -9.37 -2.07
CA THR A 553 -35.42 -10.79 -1.69
C THR A 553 -36.85 -11.21 -1.36
N ASP A 554 -37.21 -12.41 -1.78
CA ASP A 554 -38.48 -13.03 -1.42
C ASP A 554 -38.48 -13.61 0.02
N LYS A 555 -39.55 -14.32 0.39
CA LYS A 555 -39.70 -14.94 1.72
C LYS A 555 -38.64 -16.01 2.05
N ASP A 556 -37.98 -16.58 1.06
CA ASP A 556 -36.94 -17.61 1.19
C ASP A 556 -35.52 -17.01 1.08
N GLY A 557 -35.44 -15.68 1.00
CA GLY A 557 -34.19 -14.91 0.90
C GLY A 557 -33.64 -14.82 -0.53
N ASP A 558 -34.36 -15.30 -1.54
CA ASP A 558 -33.85 -15.38 -2.91
C ASP A 558 -34.08 -14.06 -3.67
N PHE A 559 -33.06 -13.59 -4.40
CA PHE A 559 -33.14 -12.40 -5.27
C PHE A 559 -32.71 -12.71 -6.71
N ARG A 560 -33.15 -11.86 -7.65
CA ARG A 560 -32.82 -11.97 -9.08
C ARG A 560 -32.87 -10.61 -9.78
N ILE A 561 -31.71 -10.06 -10.15
CA ILE A 561 -31.57 -8.84 -10.95
C ILE A 561 -31.42 -9.26 -12.41
N VAL A 562 -32.34 -8.83 -13.28
CA VAL A 562 -32.47 -9.34 -14.67
C VAL A 562 -32.03 -8.37 -15.76
N ASP A 563 -31.75 -7.11 -15.42
CA ASP A 563 -31.54 -6.01 -16.35
C ASP A 563 -30.08 -5.52 -16.40
N LEU A 564 -29.14 -6.35 -15.95
CA LEU A 564 -27.72 -6.02 -15.89
C LEU A 564 -27.03 -6.20 -17.25
N THR A 565 -26.00 -5.40 -17.50
CA THR A 565 -25.00 -5.65 -18.55
C THR A 565 -24.17 -6.88 -18.19
N GLN A 566 -23.67 -7.62 -19.19
CA GLN A 566 -22.70 -8.70 -18.94
C GLN A 566 -21.42 -8.13 -18.32
N TRP A 567 -20.84 -8.86 -17.36
CA TRP A 567 -19.61 -8.48 -16.68
C TRP A 567 -18.72 -9.68 -16.43
N GLN A 568 -17.47 -9.61 -16.87
CA GLN A 568 -16.41 -10.52 -16.43
C GLN A 568 -15.16 -9.70 -16.10
N PRO A 569 -14.26 -10.18 -15.22
CA PRO A 569 -13.03 -9.47 -14.90
C PRO A 569 -12.15 -9.40 -16.15
N LEU A 570 -12.14 -8.24 -16.80
CA LEU A 570 -11.32 -8.01 -17.99
C LEU A 570 -9.83 -7.94 -17.62
N GLU A 571 -9.01 -8.74 -18.32
CA GLU A 571 -7.58 -8.42 -18.45
C GLU A 571 -7.45 -7.13 -19.27
N THR A 572 -7.43 -5.99 -18.58
CA THR A 572 -7.13 -4.64 -19.11
C THR A 572 -8.02 -4.16 -20.27
N SER A 573 -9.17 -3.57 -19.94
CA SER A 573 -9.85 -2.61 -20.83
C SER A 573 -9.35 -1.18 -20.57
N VAL A 574 -9.10 -0.44 -21.64
CA VAL A 574 -8.82 1.00 -21.61
C VAL A 574 -10.10 1.72 -22.03
N PHE A 575 -10.72 2.47 -21.12
CA PHE A 575 -11.82 3.36 -21.48
C PHE A 575 -11.27 4.60 -22.19
N THR A 576 -11.82 4.93 -23.36
CA THR A 576 -11.39 6.09 -24.18
C THR A 576 -12.51 7.08 -24.41
N ASN A 577 -13.02 7.70 -23.33
CA ASN A 577 -13.88 8.89 -23.45
C ASN A 577 -13.06 10.17 -23.25
N GLY A 578 -12.51 10.68 -24.35
CA GLY A 578 -12.12 12.08 -24.53
C GLY A 578 -10.84 12.55 -23.84
N LYS A 579 -10.67 12.33 -22.53
CA LYS A 579 -9.50 12.80 -21.78
C LYS A 579 -8.97 11.76 -20.79
N VAL A 580 -7.82 11.18 -21.19
CA VAL A 580 -6.77 10.53 -20.41
C VAL A 580 -6.88 9.08 -19.94
N ASN A 581 -5.72 8.42 -20.05
CA ASN A 581 -5.46 7.02 -19.74
C ASN A 581 -5.18 6.81 -18.25
N SER A 582 -6.21 6.77 -17.41
CA SER A 582 -6.11 6.12 -16.11
C SER A 582 -6.38 4.61 -16.27
N MET A 583 -5.36 3.77 -16.09
CA MET A 583 -5.56 2.31 -16.02
C MET A 583 -6.23 1.93 -14.69
N VAL A 584 -7.56 1.79 -14.69
CA VAL A 584 -8.30 1.30 -13.51
C VAL A 584 -8.54 -0.21 -13.65
N TYR A 585 -7.85 -0.99 -12.82
CA TYR A 585 -8.12 -2.43 -12.70
C TYR A 585 -9.31 -2.63 -11.75
N GLN A 586 -10.51 -2.92 -12.29
CA GLN A 586 -11.70 -3.29 -11.52
C GLN A 586 -11.90 -4.82 -11.57
N PRO A 587 -11.39 -5.58 -10.58
CA PRO A 587 -11.55 -7.03 -10.55
C PRO A 587 -12.97 -7.49 -10.15
N HIS A 588 -13.82 -6.59 -9.66
CA HIS A 588 -15.15 -6.88 -9.13
C HIS A 588 -16.17 -5.80 -9.53
N LEU A 589 -17.41 -6.21 -9.74
CA LEU A 589 -18.57 -5.32 -9.81
C LEU A 589 -19.15 -5.18 -8.40
N LEU A 590 -19.43 -3.94 -7.98
CA LEU A 590 -19.95 -3.67 -6.64
C LEU A 590 -21.48 -3.70 -6.61
N PHE A 591 -22.04 -4.40 -5.63
CA PHE A 591 -23.45 -4.39 -5.27
C PHE A 591 -23.60 -3.98 -3.80
N THR A 592 -24.71 -3.37 -3.44
CA THR A 592 -25.05 -3.06 -2.05
C THR A 592 -26.32 -3.83 -1.68
N VAL A 593 -26.35 -4.38 -0.48
CA VAL A 593 -27.54 -4.97 0.14
C VAL A 593 -28.00 -4.05 1.25
N SER A 594 -29.24 -3.57 1.15
CA SER A 594 -29.88 -2.75 2.17
C SER A 594 -31.10 -3.45 2.77
N HIS A 595 -31.26 -3.40 4.09
CA HIS A 595 -32.37 -3.99 4.82
C HIS A 595 -32.62 -3.22 6.13
N PRO A 596 -33.88 -2.97 6.56
CA PRO A 596 -34.17 -2.15 7.75
C PRO A 596 -33.47 -2.59 9.06
N ASP A 597 -33.29 -3.90 9.25
CA ASP A 597 -32.69 -4.49 10.46
C ASP A 597 -31.20 -4.85 10.35
N TYR A 598 -30.56 -4.67 9.19
CA TYR A 598 -29.13 -4.94 8.99
C TYR A 598 -28.37 -3.68 8.55
N ALA A 599 -27.05 -3.72 8.66
CA ALA A 599 -26.22 -2.66 8.11
C ALA A 599 -26.09 -2.81 6.58
N ASP A 600 -26.12 -1.69 5.86
CA ASP A 600 -25.88 -1.68 4.41
C ASP A 600 -24.53 -2.32 4.09
N THR A 601 -24.56 -3.40 3.32
CA THR A 601 -23.40 -4.28 3.11
C THR A 601 -22.97 -4.25 1.65
N LEU A 602 -21.73 -3.82 1.40
CA LEU A 602 -21.14 -3.74 0.07
C LEU A 602 -20.50 -5.08 -0.33
N ILE A 603 -21.01 -5.69 -1.40
CA ILE A 603 -20.62 -7.01 -1.90
C ILE A 603 -19.83 -6.88 -3.22
N LYS A 604 -18.72 -7.62 -3.29
CA LYS A 604 -17.81 -7.67 -4.45
C LYS A 604 -18.18 -8.88 -5.34
N CYS A 605 -18.96 -8.65 -6.39
CA CYS A 605 -19.33 -9.67 -7.37
C CYS A 605 -18.21 -9.88 -8.42
N THR A 606 -17.84 -11.12 -8.72
CA THR A 606 -16.79 -11.43 -9.69
C THR A 606 -17.27 -11.45 -11.14
N SER A 607 -18.52 -11.86 -11.42
CA SER A 607 -19.03 -12.00 -12.80
C SER A 607 -20.55 -11.98 -12.88
N VAL A 608 -21.08 -11.45 -13.98
CA VAL A 608 -22.50 -11.45 -14.37
C VAL A 608 -22.60 -11.95 -15.82
N PRO A 609 -23.43 -12.94 -16.16
CA PRO A 609 -24.36 -13.64 -15.27
C PRO A 609 -23.68 -14.56 -14.25
N GLY A 610 -24.37 -14.86 -13.16
CA GLY A 610 -23.85 -15.71 -12.08
C GLY A 610 -24.81 -15.88 -10.90
N THR A 611 -24.35 -16.64 -9.90
CA THR A 611 -25.04 -16.79 -8.62
C THR A 611 -24.14 -16.29 -7.48
N MET A 612 -24.71 -15.56 -6.52
CA MET A 612 -23.97 -14.94 -5.42
C MET A 612 -24.79 -14.99 -4.12
N ASP A 613 -24.49 -15.97 -3.27
CA ASP A 613 -25.09 -16.08 -1.95
C ASP A 613 -24.39 -15.15 -0.95
N ILE A 614 -25.17 -14.56 -0.04
CA ILE A 614 -24.76 -13.46 0.83
C ILE A 614 -25.13 -13.80 2.27
N THR A 615 -24.18 -13.67 3.19
CA THR A 615 -24.43 -13.74 4.63
C THR A 615 -24.33 -12.36 5.24
N LEU A 616 -25.43 -11.83 5.78
CA LEU A 616 -25.44 -10.55 6.48
C LEU A 616 -24.97 -10.74 7.95
N PRO A 617 -23.94 -10.01 8.39
CA PRO A 617 -23.53 -10.03 9.79
C PRO A 617 -24.56 -9.28 10.67
N ALA A 618 -24.67 -9.67 11.94
CA ALA A 618 -25.42 -8.89 12.91
C ALA A 618 -24.86 -7.45 13.00
N PRO A 619 -25.68 -6.39 12.91
CA PRO A 619 -25.18 -5.03 12.87
C PRO A 619 -24.55 -4.62 14.20
N ALA A 620 -23.56 -3.73 14.14
CA ALA A 620 -23.19 -2.88 15.26
C ALA A 620 -24.22 -1.75 15.36
N ILE A 621 -24.76 -1.49 16.54
CA ILE A 621 -25.75 -0.42 16.76
C ILE A 621 -25.05 0.76 17.43
N VAL A 622 -24.95 1.89 16.75
CA VAL A 622 -24.32 3.11 17.30
C VAL A 622 -25.39 4.16 17.56
N GLU A 623 -25.45 4.66 18.79
CA GLU A 623 -26.46 5.62 19.25
C GLU A 623 -25.81 6.81 19.96
N GLY A 624 -26.27 8.01 19.63
CA GLY A 624 -25.77 9.27 20.17
C GLY A 624 -26.75 10.42 20.01
N GLN A 625 -26.35 11.59 20.47
CA GLN A 625 -27.13 12.83 20.40
C GLN A 625 -26.28 13.98 19.84
N VAL A 626 -26.85 14.79 18.96
CA VAL A 626 -26.26 16.05 18.47
C VAL A 626 -26.74 17.20 19.34
N VAL A 627 -25.80 17.95 19.93
CA VAL A 627 -26.09 19.07 20.84
C VAL A 627 -25.26 20.30 20.49
N ASP A 628 -25.83 21.48 20.69
CA ASP A 628 -25.13 22.76 20.57
C ASP A 628 -24.27 22.98 21.84
N LEU A 629 -22.97 23.21 21.67
CA LEU A 629 -21.99 23.29 22.76
C LEU A 629 -22.32 24.40 23.76
N VAL A 630 -22.83 25.54 23.28
CA VAL A 630 -23.01 26.76 24.08
C VAL A 630 -24.30 26.73 24.86
N THR A 631 -25.37 26.23 24.24
CA THR A 631 -26.72 26.20 24.83
C THR A 631 -27.06 24.87 25.51
N GLY A 632 -26.29 23.81 25.22
CA GLY A 632 -26.56 22.44 25.66
C GLY A 632 -27.85 21.83 25.07
N GLN A 633 -28.54 22.55 24.17
CA GLN A 633 -29.79 22.11 23.58
C GLN A 633 -29.55 21.08 22.47
N PRO A 634 -30.49 20.14 22.25
CA PRO A 634 -30.43 19.27 21.09
C PRO A 634 -30.48 20.03 19.77
N VAL A 635 -29.81 19.50 18.75
CA VAL A 635 -29.90 20.02 17.37
C VAL A 635 -30.73 19.05 16.54
N PRO A 636 -32.05 19.30 16.39
CA PRO A 636 -32.93 18.39 15.65
C PRO A 636 -32.66 18.44 14.15
N ASN A 637 -33.00 17.36 13.44
CA ASN A 637 -32.78 17.18 11.99
C ASN A 637 -31.32 17.28 11.52
N ALA A 638 -30.34 17.37 12.43
CA ALA A 638 -28.93 17.37 12.09
C ALA A 638 -28.56 16.11 11.30
N GLU A 639 -27.90 16.28 10.16
CA GLU A 639 -27.51 15.16 9.32
C GLU A 639 -26.21 14.55 9.84
N VAL A 640 -26.29 13.36 10.41
CA VAL A 640 -25.12 12.65 10.94
C VAL A 640 -24.57 11.74 9.87
N ARG A 641 -23.27 11.82 9.63
CA ARG A 641 -22.53 11.04 8.63
C ARG A 641 -21.47 10.19 9.30
N THR A 642 -21.20 9.02 8.73
CA THR A 642 -20.05 8.18 9.08
C THR A 642 -19.21 7.86 7.85
N GLN A 643 -17.93 7.55 8.09
CA GLN A 643 -17.00 7.03 7.09
C GLN A 643 -16.11 5.97 7.75
N GLY A 644 -16.16 4.73 7.25
CA GLY A 644 -15.24 3.66 7.67
C GLY A 644 -13.79 3.93 7.25
N ILE A 645 -12.83 3.36 7.97
CA ILE A 645 -11.39 3.62 7.79
C ILE A 645 -10.70 2.49 7.02
N ALA A 646 -11.09 1.23 7.24
CA ALA A 646 -10.42 0.08 6.65
C ALA A 646 -11.01 -0.32 5.28
N GLU A 647 -12.27 -0.73 5.24
CA GLU A 647 -12.92 -1.19 3.99
C GLU A 647 -14.42 -0.85 3.87
N HIS A 648 -15.09 -0.40 4.93
CA HIS A 648 -16.54 -0.19 4.93
C HIS A 648 -16.93 1.26 4.62
N GLY A 649 -18.09 1.41 3.99
CA GLY A 649 -18.47 2.64 3.28
C GLY A 649 -18.91 3.81 4.16
N TRP A 650 -19.68 4.69 3.53
CA TRP A 650 -20.30 5.84 4.18
C TRP A 650 -21.73 5.47 4.59
N ALA A 651 -22.17 5.94 5.75
CA ALA A 651 -23.58 5.88 6.15
C ALA A 651 -24.06 7.26 6.61
N THR A 652 -25.34 7.55 6.38
CA THR A 652 -25.97 8.82 6.76
C THR A 652 -27.28 8.54 7.49
N THR A 653 -27.60 9.33 8.50
CA THR A 653 -28.88 9.32 9.22
C THR A 653 -29.22 10.74 9.66
N ARG A 654 -30.49 11.03 9.99
CA ARG A 654 -30.88 12.34 10.55
C ARG A 654 -31.20 12.19 12.04
N ALA A 655 -30.82 13.20 12.81
CA ALA A 655 -31.18 13.31 14.22
C ALA A 655 -32.68 13.63 14.39
N ASP A 656 -33.32 13.02 15.38
CA ASP A 656 -34.74 13.23 15.69
C ASP A 656 -35.02 14.58 16.37
N GLY A 657 -36.26 14.81 16.84
CA GLY A 657 -36.65 16.02 17.55
C GLY A 657 -35.91 16.27 18.87
N ASP A 658 -35.38 15.21 19.49
CA ASP A 658 -34.49 15.27 20.67
C ASP A 658 -33.01 15.30 20.27
N GLY A 659 -32.69 15.51 18.98
CA GLY A 659 -31.33 15.48 18.45
C GLY A 659 -30.66 14.10 18.51
N LYS A 660 -31.40 13.01 18.77
CA LYS A 660 -30.84 11.65 18.88
C LYS A 660 -30.74 11.00 17.51
N TYR A 661 -29.70 10.20 17.31
CA TYR A 661 -29.48 9.47 16.06
C TYR A 661 -29.06 8.02 16.33
N ARG A 662 -29.30 7.16 15.34
CA ARG A 662 -28.96 5.73 15.37
C ARG A 662 -28.40 5.29 14.01
N PHE A 663 -27.35 4.49 14.05
CA PHE A 663 -26.82 3.75 12.89
C PHE A 663 -26.87 2.24 13.12
N LEU A 664 -26.99 1.51 12.02
CA LEU A 664 -26.62 0.10 11.88
C LEU A 664 -25.34 0.06 11.02
N LEU A 665 -24.22 -0.37 11.60
CA LEU A 665 -22.92 -0.39 10.93
C LEU A 665 -22.35 -1.81 10.85
N THR A 666 -21.55 -2.06 9.81
CA THR A 666 -20.68 -3.24 9.70
C THR A 666 -19.42 -3.06 10.55
N HIS A 667 -18.53 -4.06 10.62
CA HIS A 667 -17.31 -3.97 11.42
C HIS A 667 -16.26 -3.06 10.80
N ASP A 668 -16.08 -1.85 11.33
CA ASP A 668 -14.97 -0.95 10.97
C ASP A 668 -14.72 0.05 12.11
N TYR A 669 -13.66 0.85 11.98
CA TYR A 669 -13.50 2.09 12.72
C TYR A 669 -14.12 3.21 11.89
N TYR A 670 -15.11 3.90 12.44
CA TYR A 670 -15.83 4.97 11.74
C TYR A 670 -15.45 6.34 12.28
N ASN A 671 -15.09 7.26 11.40
CA ASN A 671 -15.19 8.70 11.66
C ASN A 671 -16.68 9.07 11.69
N ILE A 672 -17.15 9.74 12.74
CA ILE A 672 -18.56 10.17 12.87
C ILE A 672 -18.63 11.69 13.14
N TRP A 673 -19.49 12.41 12.40
CA TRP A 673 -19.75 13.85 12.57
C TRP A 673 -21.16 14.23 12.13
N ALA A 674 -21.60 15.43 12.50
CA ALA A 674 -22.87 16.01 12.06
C ALA A 674 -22.65 17.22 11.15
N VAL A 675 -23.56 17.41 10.19
CA VAL A 675 -23.59 18.50 9.22
C VAL A 675 -24.86 19.31 9.45
N VAL A 676 -24.69 20.62 9.70
CA VAL A 676 -25.77 21.58 9.92
C VAL A 676 -25.32 22.92 9.30
N PRO A 677 -26.16 23.64 8.53
CA PRO A 677 -25.69 24.80 7.74
C PRO A 677 -25.06 25.96 8.52
N ASP A 678 -25.43 26.16 9.79
CA ASP A 678 -24.97 27.28 10.64
C ASP A 678 -24.09 26.82 11.83
N ARG A 679 -23.59 25.57 11.79
CA ARG A 679 -22.76 24.98 12.85
C ARG A 679 -21.72 24.02 12.32
N MET A 680 -20.55 24.00 12.96
CA MET A 680 -19.48 23.04 12.71
C MET A 680 -19.30 22.06 13.87
N PRO A 681 -19.02 20.77 13.60
CA PRO A 681 -18.71 19.78 14.63
C PRO A 681 -17.33 20.05 15.23
N LEU A 682 -17.21 20.08 16.56
CA LEU A 682 -15.93 20.30 17.26
C LEU A 682 -14.96 19.12 17.15
N ALA A 683 -15.51 17.89 17.14
CA ALA A 683 -14.74 16.67 17.15
C ALA A 683 -15.38 15.64 16.21
N ILE A 684 -14.53 14.94 15.48
CA ILE A 684 -14.86 13.73 14.73
C ILE A 684 -14.38 12.58 15.62
N LYS A 685 -15.32 11.78 16.11
CA LYS A 685 -14.97 10.60 16.89
C LYS A 685 -14.63 9.46 15.94
N ALA A 686 -13.47 8.85 16.12
CA ALA A 686 -13.20 7.52 15.63
C ALA A 686 -13.83 6.51 16.60
N LEU A 687 -14.79 5.72 16.12
CA LEU A 687 -15.53 4.74 16.92
C LEU A 687 -15.38 3.35 16.30
N GLU A 688 -14.98 2.36 17.10
CA GLU A 688 -15.04 0.97 16.66
C GLU A 688 -16.50 0.47 16.67
N ALA A 689 -17.01 0.10 15.49
CA ALA A 689 -18.26 -0.59 15.34
C ALA A 689 -17.99 -2.11 15.38
N VAL A 690 -18.55 -2.81 16.37
CA VAL A 690 -18.38 -4.27 16.53
C VAL A 690 -19.73 -4.97 16.31
N PRO A 691 -19.84 -5.93 15.37
CA PRO A 691 -21.05 -6.69 15.09
C PRO A 691 -21.72 -7.25 16.36
N GLY A 692 -23.04 -7.07 16.46
CA GLY A 692 -23.83 -7.51 17.61
C GLY A 692 -23.62 -6.71 18.90
N LYS A 693 -22.70 -5.74 18.96
CA LYS A 693 -22.57 -4.81 20.08
C LYS A 693 -23.38 -3.53 19.85
N ARG A 694 -23.80 -2.92 20.95
CA ARG A 694 -24.43 -1.60 20.99
C ARG A 694 -23.49 -0.60 21.66
N VAL A 695 -23.30 0.55 21.03
CA VAL A 695 -22.44 1.63 21.50
C VAL A 695 -23.29 2.85 21.80
N HIS A 696 -23.33 3.25 23.06
CA HIS A 696 -24.05 4.41 23.55
C HIS A 696 -23.10 5.60 23.78
N GLY A 697 -23.64 6.82 23.78
CA GLY A 697 -22.88 8.02 24.14
C GLY A 697 -21.97 8.55 23.04
N ALA A 698 -22.25 8.22 21.77
CA ALA A 698 -21.49 8.71 20.61
C ALA A 698 -21.65 10.23 20.35
N ASN A 699 -22.21 10.99 21.30
CA ASN A 699 -22.69 12.37 21.18
C ASN A 699 -21.71 13.32 20.46
N ILE A 700 -22.28 14.20 19.63
CA ILE A 700 -21.59 15.15 18.77
C ILE A 700 -21.90 16.56 19.25
N GLN A 701 -20.86 17.34 19.51
CA GLN A 701 -20.97 18.74 19.93
C GLN A 701 -20.76 19.66 18.74
N MET A 702 -21.70 20.59 18.56
CA MET A 702 -21.76 21.56 17.47
C MET A 702 -21.45 22.96 18.01
N THR A 703 -20.64 23.76 17.31
CA THR A 703 -20.42 25.18 17.61
C THR A 703 -20.65 26.07 16.39
N LYS A 704 -20.74 27.38 16.58
CA LYS A 704 -20.94 28.35 15.48
C LYS A 704 -19.80 28.34 14.48
N GLY A 705 -18.57 28.07 14.91
CA GLY A 705 -17.42 28.01 14.02
C GLY A 705 -16.99 29.39 13.54
N GLY A 706 -15.92 29.40 12.75
CA GLY A 706 -15.42 30.59 12.08
C GLY A 706 -15.30 30.38 10.58
N PHE A 707 -14.90 31.42 9.86
CA PHE A 707 -14.78 31.40 8.40
C PHE A 707 -13.33 31.59 7.96
N ILE A 708 -13.02 31.03 6.80
CA ILE A 708 -11.79 31.30 6.05
C ILE A 708 -12.21 31.76 4.67
N GLU A 709 -11.79 32.95 4.26
CA GLU A 709 -12.13 33.51 2.95
C GLU A 709 -10.90 34.07 2.25
N GLY A 710 -11.03 34.36 0.96
CA GLY A 710 -9.91 34.85 0.15
C GLY A 710 -10.09 34.48 -1.32
N ARG A 711 -9.02 34.57 -2.09
CA ARG A 711 -9.02 34.40 -3.54
C ARG A 711 -8.06 33.32 -4.02
N ILE A 712 -8.42 32.73 -5.15
CA ILE A 712 -7.53 31.88 -5.93
C ILE A 712 -6.97 32.72 -7.08
N ILE A 713 -5.65 32.87 -7.14
CA ILE A 713 -4.94 33.71 -8.11
C ILE A 713 -3.91 32.92 -8.91
N ASP A 714 -3.73 33.27 -10.18
CA ASP A 714 -2.68 32.70 -11.05
C ASP A 714 -1.30 33.36 -10.83
N MET A 715 -0.29 32.89 -11.58
CA MET A 715 1.08 33.42 -11.54
C MET A 715 1.21 34.87 -12.01
N ASP A 716 0.24 35.36 -12.79
CA ASP A 716 0.17 36.75 -13.27
C ASP A 716 -0.67 37.64 -12.34
N GLY A 717 -1.23 37.07 -11.27
CA GLY A 717 -2.02 37.74 -10.23
C GLY A 717 -3.51 37.88 -10.54
N ASN A 718 -4.02 37.25 -11.61
CA ASN A 718 -5.44 37.30 -11.96
C ASN A 718 -6.23 36.26 -11.17
N SER A 719 -7.46 36.61 -10.76
CA SER A 719 -8.34 35.67 -10.08
C SER A 719 -8.86 34.59 -11.04
N LEU A 720 -8.75 33.33 -10.63
CA LEU A 720 -9.15 32.17 -11.43
C LEU A 720 -10.62 31.83 -11.22
N ASN A 721 -11.40 31.80 -12.31
CA ASN A 721 -12.82 31.43 -12.29
C ASN A 721 -13.00 29.99 -11.74
N GLY A 722 -13.61 29.88 -10.56
CA GLY A 722 -13.77 28.61 -9.86
C GLY A 722 -14.74 27.64 -10.52
N GLU A 723 -15.75 28.13 -11.25
CA GLU A 723 -16.73 27.27 -11.94
C GLU A 723 -16.17 26.65 -13.22
N GLU A 724 -15.40 27.41 -14.02
CA GLU A 724 -14.75 26.89 -15.23
C GLU A 724 -13.63 25.90 -14.89
N ASN A 725 -12.89 26.16 -13.81
CA ASN A 725 -11.76 25.33 -13.38
C ASN A 725 -12.14 24.23 -12.36
N ARG A 726 -13.42 24.15 -11.95
CA ARG A 726 -13.98 23.18 -10.98
C ARG A 726 -13.16 23.12 -9.67
N LEU A 727 -12.82 24.30 -9.15
CA LEU A 727 -11.98 24.47 -7.97
C LEU A 727 -12.79 24.44 -6.67
N TYR A 728 -12.26 23.76 -5.66
CA TYR A 728 -12.86 23.67 -4.32
C TYR A 728 -11.79 23.86 -3.25
N VAL A 729 -12.07 24.66 -2.23
CA VAL A 729 -11.22 24.73 -1.04
C VAL A 729 -11.81 23.81 0.02
N ALA A 730 -10.99 22.91 0.56
CA ALA A 730 -11.37 21.91 1.55
C ALA A 730 -10.53 22.06 2.81
N HIS A 731 -10.99 21.48 3.92
CA HIS A 731 -10.17 21.42 5.13
C HIS A 731 -10.25 20.09 5.89
N HIS A 732 -9.16 19.76 6.58
CA HIS A 732 -9.21 18.89 7.75
C HIS A 732 -9.29 19.78 8.99
N GLY A 733 -10.44 19.74 9.68
CA GLY A 733 -10.65 20.49 10.92
C GLY A 733 -9.71 20.06 12.04
N PRO A 734 -9.67 20.81 13.17
CA PRO A 734 -8.86 20.47 14.36
C PRO A 734 -9.11 19.05 14.88
N ALA A 735 -10.28 18.49 14.58
CA ALA A 735 -10.69 17.11 14.82
C ALA A 735 -9.86 16.00 14.14
N ARG A 736 -9.15 16.30 13.02
CA ARG A 736 -8.26 15.38 12.27
C ARG A 736 -8.86 13.96 12.00
N PRO A 737 -9.74 13.79 11.00
CA PRO A 737 -10.29 12.47 10.66
C PRO A 737 -9.19 11.49 10.24
N MET A 738 -9.24 10.23 10.72
CA MET A 738 -8.15 9.25 10.52
C MET A 738 -7.96 8.80 9.05
N THR A 739 -8.94 9.07 8.18
CA THR A 739 -8.87 8.78 6.74
C THR A 739 -8.15 9.86 5.92
N GLY A 740 -7.87 11.03 6.51
CA GLY A 740 -7.42 12.19 5.74
C GLY A 740 -8.48 12.74 4.77
N ALA A 741 -9.77 12.50 5.03
CA ALA A 741 -10.87 13.09 4.26
C ALA A 741 -11.18 14.53 4.69
N ALA A 742 -11.77 15.33 3.79
CA ALA A 742 -12.24 16.67 4.14
C ALA A 742 -13.39 16.62 5.16
N VAL A 743 -13.38 17.53 6.13
CA VAL A 743 -14.47 17.70 7.11
C VAL A 743 -15.59 18.55 6.50
N ALA A 744 -15.22 19.63 5.82
CA ALA A 744 -16.08 20.36 4.89
C ALA A 744 -15.25 20.95 3.75
N SER A 745 -15.91 21.26 2.64
CA SER A 745 -15.36 21.98 1.50
C SER A 745 -16.35 23.01 0.97
N THR A 746 -15.85 23.98 0.21
CA THR A 746 -16.60 25.05 -0.43
C THR A 746 -16.14 25.17 -1.89
N PRO A 747 -17.03 25.40 -2.87
CA PRO A 747 -16.62 25.75 -4.22
C PRO A 747 -15.96 27.14 -4.25
N VAL A 748 -15.08 27.35 -5.22
CA VAL A 748 -14.57 28.68 -5.55
C VAL A 748 -15.56 29.37 -6.49
N HIS A 749 -15.84 30.65 -6.25
CA HIS A 749 -16.76 31.47 -7.03
C HIS A 749 -16.17 31.88 -8.39
N THR A 750 -17.01 32.44 -9.26
CA THR A 750 -16.61 32.84 -10.63
C THR A 750 -15.63 34.02 -10.67
N ASP A 751 -15.59 34.84 -9.62
CA ASP A 751 -14.59 35.90 -9.41
C ASP A 751 -13.30 35.40 -8.73
N GLY A 752 -13.18 34.08 -8.53
CA GLY A 752 -12.07 33.43 -7.86
C GLY A 752 -12.07 33.54 -6.33
N THR A 753 -13.09 34.16 -5.71
CA THR A 753 -13.21 34.17 -4.24
C THR A 753 -13.70 32.83 -3.70
N TYR A 754 -13.44 32.56 -2.42
CA TYR A 754 -14.04 31.44 -1.69
C TYR A 754 -14.36 31.85 -0.26
N LYS A 755 -15.33 31.16 0.36
CA LYS A 755 -15.63 31.28 1.80
C LYS A 755 -15.94 29.89 2.38
N LEU A 756 -15.08 29.43 3.27
CA LEU A 756 -15.13 28.11 3.90
C LEU A 756 -15.50 28.25 5.37
N HIS A 757 -16.53 27.53 5.81
CA HIS A 757 -16.93 27.45 7.21
C HIS A 757 -16.15 26.32 7.90
N VAL A 758 -15.55 26.60 9.06
CA VAL A 758 -14.63 25.69 9.76
C VAL A 758 -14.87 25.68 11.27
N ALA A 759 -14.50 24.57 11.92
CA ALA A 759 -14.50 24.48 13.37
C ALA A 759 -13.38 25.37 13.98
N PRO A 760 -13.57 25.93 15.18
CA PRO A 760 -12.59 26.83 15.78
C PRO A 760 -11.34 26.06 16.23
N GLY A 761 -10.17 26.63 15.98
CA GLY A 761 -8.86 26.03 16.18
C GLY A 761 -8.06 25.92 14.88
N ARG A 762 -7.05 25.03 14.88
CA ARG A 762 -6.13 24.82 13.75
C ARG A 762 -6.77 23.93 12.68
N ASN A 763 -7.04 24.53 11.52
CA ASN A 763 -7.59 23.88 10.33
C ASN A 763 -6.48 23.71 9.28
N TYR A 764 -6.34 22.52 8.70
CA TYR A 764 -5.53 22.31 7.50
C TYR A 764 -6.38 22.61 6.29
N VAL A 765 -6.13 23.72 5.61
CA VAL A 765 -6.89 24.16 4.44
C VAL A 765 -6.08 23.89 3.19
N TYR A 766 -6.70 23.28 2.20
CA TYR A 766 -6.04 22.94 0.95
C TYR A 766 -6.97 23.17 -0.23
N LEU A 767 -6.40 23.58 -1.35
CA LEU A 767 -7.11 23.66 -2.59
C LEU A 767 -7.21 22.25 -3.19
N MET A 768 -8.42 21.70 -3.25
CA MET A 768 -8.67 20.46 -3.96
C MET A 768 -8.21 20.59 -5.40
N ASN A 769 -7.48 19.58 -5.85
CA ASN A 769 -6.82 19.51 -7.14
C ASN A 769 -5.47 20.24 -7.31
N SER A 770 -4.95 20.93 -6.29
CA SER A 770 -3.59 21.50 -6.28
C SER A 770 -2.68 20.83 -5.23
N ASP A 771 -1.39 21.17 -5.28
CA ASP A 771 -0.42 20.96 -4.19
C ASP A 771 -0.45 22.13 -3.16
N SER A 772 -1.27 23.17 -3.41
CA SER A 772 -1.42 24.34 -2.54
C SER A 772 -2.21 24.02 -1.26
N ALA A 773 -1.54 24.05 -0.11
CA ALA A 773 -2.13 23.83 1.21
C ALA A 773 -1.45 24.66 2.31
N ILE A 774 -2.18 24.95 3.39
CA ILE A 774 -1.74 25.76 4.52
C ILE A 774 -2.46 25.34 5.82
N TYR A 775 -1.86 25.60 6.98
CA TYR A 775 -2.57 25.55 8.26
C TYR A 775 -2.99 26.95 8.70
N LEU A 776 -4.28 27.13 8.96
CA LEU A 776 -4.87 28.39 9.43
C LEU A 776 -5.56 28.16 10.78
N ASN A 777 -5.34 29.07 11.74
CA ASN A 777 -5.96 29.01 13.05
C ASN A 777 -7.13 30.00 13.10
N VAL A 778 -8.33 29.54 13.40
CA VAL A 778 -9.57 30.33 13.32
C VAL A 778 -10.26 30.35 14.68
N GLY A 779 -10.57 31.53 15.20
CA GLY A 779 -11.37 31.66 16.43
C GLY A 779 -12.86 31.40 16.19
N ASP A 780 -13.60 31.05 17.24
CA ASP A 780 -15.05 30.87 17.14
C ASP A 780 -15.73 32.21 16.82
N GLY A 781 -16.55 32.25 15.77
CA GLY A 781 -17.12 33.48 15.21
C GLY A 781 -16.15 34.37 14.41
N ASN A 782 -14.85 34.08 14.38
CA ASN A 782 -13.86 34.89 13.66
C ASN A 782 -13.78 34.51 12.17
N THR A 783 -13.35 35.47 11.34
CA THR A 783 -13.02 35.22 9.92
C THR A 783 -11.54 35.48 9.67
N VAL A 784 -10.90 34.65 8.85
CA VAL A 784 -9.47 34.73 8.51
C VAL A 784 -9.33 34.80 6.99
N GLU A 785 -8.62 35.82 6.48
CA GLU A 785 -8.35 35.98 5.05
C GLU A 785 -7.08 35.24 4.62
N HIS A 786 -7.12 34.53 3.49
CA HIS A 786 -5.96 33.89 2.86
C HIS A 786 -6.15 33.67 1.36
N ASP A 787 -5.19 34.12 0.54
CA ASP A 787 -5.19 33.89 -0.91
C ASP A 787 -4.29 32.70 -1.30
N PHE A 788 -4.80 31.82 -2.16
CA PHE A 788 -4.05 30.69 -2.74
C PHE A 788 -3.53 31.04 -4.14
N LEU A 789 -2.26 30.73 -4.39
CA LEU A 789 -1.61 30.94 -5.69
C LEU A 789 -1.47 29.61 -6.45
N ILE A 790 -1.74 29.65 -7.77
CA ILE A 790 -1.72 28.49 -8.68
C ILE A 790 -0.76 28.76 -9.86
N GLY A 791 0.15 27.81 -10.11
CA GLY A 791 0.88 27.71 -11.39
C GLY A 791 -0.02 27.15 -12.50
N GLU A 792 0.14 27.63 -13.74
CA GLU A 792 -0.68 27.30 -14.94
C GLU A 792 -1.56 26.05 -14.78
N VAL A 793 -2.89 26.23 -14.85
CA VAL A 793 -3.88 25.16 -14.64
C VAL A 793 -3.74 24.05 -15.69
N GLY A 794 -2.86 23.09 -15.40
CA GLY A 794 -2.69 21.87 -16.15
C GLY A 794 -3.88 20.96 -15.89
N ASP A 795 -4.75 20.81 -16.89
CA ASP A 795 -5.85 19.83 -16.93
C ASP A 795 -5.39 18.50 -16.30
N ARG A 796 -5.96 18.15 -15.14
CA ARG A 796 -5.35 17.26 -14.12
C ARG A 796 -5.09 15.82 -14.61
N ASN A 797 -5.60 15.55 -15.79
CA ASN A 797 -5.43 14.39 -16.61
C ASN A 797 -3.97 14.25 -17.16
N ALA A 798 -3.23 15.33 -17.43
CA ALA A 798 -1.88 15.24 -18.02
C ALA A 798 -0.73 14.92 -17.04
N VAL A 799 -0.97 15.00 -15.73
CA VAL A 799 0.07 15.10 -14.67
C VAL A 799 0.98 13.87 -14.53
N TYR A 800 0.60 12.72 -15.10
CA TYR A 800 1.46 11.52 -15.13
C TYR A 800 2.42 11.42 -16.33
N SER A 801 2.61 12.48 -17.13
CA SER A 801 3.36 12.37 -18.41
C SER A 801 4.32 13.50 -18.81
N ASP A 802 4.47 14.60 -18.06
CA ASP A 802 5.42 15.67 -18.41
C ASP A 802 6.83 15.43 -17.81
N PRO A 803 7.89 15.23 -18.63
CA PRO A 803 9.26 15.04 -18.15
C PRO A 803 9.99 16.33 -17.69
N ASP A 804 9.50 17.53 -18.02
CA ASP A 804 10.18 18.81 -17.75
C ASP A 804 9.72 19.51 -16.45
N TYR A 805 8.91 18.84 -15.62
CA TYR A 805 8.41 19.33 -14.33
C TYR A 805 9.52 19.83 -13.37
N ARG A 806 10.75 19.29 -13.46
CA ARG A 806 11.90 19.79 -12.67
C ARG A 806 12.46 21.12 -13.18
N LEU A 807 12.43 21.36 -14.48
CA LEU A 807 13.01 22.55 -15.10
C LEU A 807 12.14 23.79 -14.85
N ARG A 808 10.80 23.64 -14.85
CA ARG A 808 9.88 24.72 -14.45
C ARG A 808 10.10 25.19 -13.00
N ASN A 809 10.34 24.27 -12.07
CA ASN A 809 10.62 24.63 -10.67
C ASN A 809 11.97 25.34 -10.47
N GLU A 810 12.99 25.07 -11.31
CA GLU A 810 14.20 25.88 -11.34
C GLU A 810 13.96 27.27 -11.94
N ILE A 811 13.15 27.38 -13.01
CA ILE A 811 12.80 28.66 -13.63
C ILE A 811 11.99 29.56 -12.69
N ILE A 812 11.03 29.00 -11.93
CA ILE A 812 10.28 29.74 -10.91
C ILE A 812 11.22 30.24 -9.81
N ARG A 813 12.17 29.40 -9.36
CA ARG A 813 13.17 29.76 -8.34
C ARG A 813 14.15 30.84 -8.83
N ASP A 814 14.55 30.82 -10.11
CA ASP A 814 15.40 31.86 -10.73
C ASP A 814 14.60 33.16 -10.99
N THR A 815 13.32 33.07 -11.33
CA THR A 815 12.43 34.23 -11.53
C THR A 815 12.17 34.97 -10.21
N PHE A 816 11.97 34.24 -9.10
CA PHE A 816 11.91 34.82 -7.75
C PHE A 816 13.20 35.54 -7.35
N GLN A 817 14.38 35.08 -7.78
CA GLN A 817 15.64 35.80 -7.54
C GLN A 817 15.80 37.04 -8.42
N ARG A 818 15.23 37.06 -9.63
CA ARG A 818 15.34 38.21 -10.56
C ARG A 818 14.38 39.36 -10.25
N LEU A 819 13.21 39.09 -9.66
CA LEU A 819 12.22 40.12 -9.29
C LEU A 819 12.53 40.84 -7.97
N GLY A 820 13.60 40.47 -7.27
CA GLY A 820 14.07 41.09 -6.03
C GLY A 820 14.68 42.49 -6.19
N LYS A 821 13.92 43.48 -6.68
CA LYS A 821 14.26 44.91 -6.64
C LYS A 821 13.06 45.84 -6.40
N THR A 822 12.35 45.61 -5.30
CA THR A 822 11.82 46.72 -4.50
C THR A 822 12.03 46.39 -3.03
N GLU A 823 12.61 47.30 -2.25
CA GLU A 823 12.72 47.13 -0.80
C GLU A 823 11.34 47.20 -0.17
N VAL A 824 10.78 46.04 0.18
CA VAL A 824 9.72 45.96 1.19
C VAL A 824 10.35 45.33 2.42
N VAL A 825 10.48 46.13 3.48
CA VAL A 825 10.84 45.66 4.81
C VAL A 825 9.66 44.84 5.35
N VAL A 826 9.62 43.56 4.98
CA VAL A 826 8.75 42.58 5.66
C VAL A 826 9.48 42.14 6.92
N ASN A 827 8.99 42.64 8.05
CA ASN A 827 9.53 42.34 9.36
C ASN A 827 9.39 40.83 9.64
N ARG A 828 10.50 40.08 9.62
CA ARG A 828 10.53 38.67 10.06
C ARG A 828 10.40 38.67 11.58
N SER A 829 9.28 38.19 12.11
CA SER A 829 9.06 38.09 13.55
C SER A 829 8.07 36.96 13.88
N PHE A 830 8.57 35.72 13.93
CA PHE A 830 7.88 34.58 14.56
C PHE A 830 8.88 33.52 15.07
N ASP A 831 9.84 33.93 15.89
CA ASP A 831 10.70 33.03 16.67
C ASP A 831 10.37 33.17 18.18
N THR A 832 9.09 33.02 18.53
CA THR A 832 8.69 32.81 19.93
C THR A 832 8.75 31.32 20.26
N VAL A 833 9.15 30.96 21.49
CA VAL A 833 9.28 29.55 21.91
C VAL A 833 7.99 28.78 21.66
N ASP A 834 6.85 29.38 21.97
CA ASP A 834 5.54 28.75 21.78
C ASP A 834 5.25 28.43 20.30
N ALA A 835 5.80 29.20 19.35
CA ALA A 835 5.68 28.92 17.92
C ALA A 835 6.54 27.71 17.52
N LEU A 836 7.78 27.63 18.02
CA LEU A 836 8.67 26.49 17.78
C LEU A 836 8.17 25.22 18.47
N LEU A 837 7.62 25.31 19.69
CA LEU A 837 7.01 24.18 20.39
C LEU A 837 5.73 23.69 19.70
N ARG A 838 4.91 24.60 19.16
CA ARG A 838 3.78 24.21 18.29
C ARG A 838 4.27 23.48 17.04
N GLN A 839 5.27 24.01 16.33
CA GLN A 839 5.85 23.31 15.18
C GLN A 839 6.36 21.91 15.55
N LEU A 840 6.97 21.74 16.73
CA LEU A 840 7.49 20.47 17.21
C LEU A 840 6.36 19.45 17.49
N ASP A 841 5.32 19.85 18.22
CA ASP A 841 4.13 19.05 18.49
C ASP A 841 3.36 18.69 17.19
N GLU A 842 3.40 19.56 16.18
CA GLU A 842 2.78 19.35 14.89
C GLU A 842 3.54 18.36 14.02
N MET A 843 4.87 18.49 13.93
CA MET A 843 5.75 17.54 13.25
C MET A 843 5.72 16.17 13.92
N ASN A 844 5.65 16.13 15.26
CA ASN A 844 5.53 14.92 16.05
C ASN A 844 4.30 14.08 15.65
N LYS A 845 3.17 14.74 15.35
CA LYS A 845 1.92 14.11 14.92
C LYS A 845 1.92 13.68 13.45
N SER A 846 3.04 13.80 12.72
CA SER A 846 3.19 13.35 11.34
C SER A 846 3.86 11.97 11.25
N SER A 847 3.61 11.28 10.13
CA SER A 847 4.31 10.03 9.77
C SER A 847 5.65 10.28 9.06
N ALA A 848 5.96 11.53 8.73
CA ALA A 848 7.21 11.96 8.09
C ALA A 848 8.33 12.13 9.15
N VAL A 849 8.81 11.00 9.66
CA VAL A 849 10.09 10.94 10.37
C VAL A 849 11.22 10.93 9.32
N TYR A 850 12.41 11.41 9.68
CA TYR A 850 13.65 11.39 8.85
C TYR A 850 13.79 12.50 7.78
N SER A 851 13.39 13.75 8.07
CA SER A 851 13.70 14.94 7.26
C SER A 851 14.67 15.90 7.95
N ASP A 852 15.38 16.73 7.16
CA ASP A 852 16.30 17.78 7.64
C ASP A 852 15.57 18.82 8.51
N GLU A 853 14.27 19.00 8.29
CA GLU A 853 13.38 19.92 9.01
C GLU A 853 13.37 19.66 10.53
N TRP A 854 13.50 18.39 10.95
CA TRP A 854 13.58 18.02 12.36
C TRP A 854 14.89 18.52 13.01
N ALA A 855 16.02 18.41 12.31
CA ALA A 855 17.28 18.97 12.77
C ALA A 855 17.22 20.50 12.79
N GLU A 856 16.66 21.13 11.76
CA GLU A 856 16.47 22.59 11.72
C GLU A 856 15.65 23.10 12.90
N LEU A 857 14.57 22.40 13.27
CA LEU A 857 13.70 22.82 14.36
C LEU A 857 14.39 22.65 15.73
N LEU A 858 15.12 21.55 15.94
CA LEU A 858 15.96 21.38 17.15
C LEU A 858 17.06 22.45 17.25
N HIS A 859 17.67 22.82 16.12
CA HIS A 859 18.63 23.92 16.06
C HIS A 859 18.00 25.28 16.37
N LYS A 860 16.78 25.56 15.88
CA LYS A 860 16.03 26.79 16.21
C LYS A 860 15.62 26.84 17.69
N LEU A 861 15.14 25.73 18.25
CA LEU A 861 14.79 25.61 19.68
C LEU A 861 16.00 25.85 20.58
N ALA A 862 17.15 25.26 20.25
CA ALA A 862 18.40 25.54 20.95
C ALA A 862 18.87 27.00 20.77
N GLY A 863 18.65 27.56 19.58
CA GLY A 863 18.99 28.93 19.21
C GLY A 863 18.22 30.03 19.94
N VAL A 864 17.10 29.71 20.63
CA VAL A 864 16.44 30.68 21.52
C VAL A 864 17.31 30.98 22.75
N GLY A 865 18.10 30.01 23.21
CA GLY A 865 18.97 30.17 24.37
C GLY A 865 18.21 30.35 25.70
N PRO A 866 18.87 30.96 26.71
CA PRO A 866 18.37 31.04 28.09
C PRO A 866 16.99 31.68 28.27
N ASP A 867 16.61 32.63 27.41
CA ASP A 867 15.35 33.38 27.54
C ASP A 867 14.11 32.52 27.26
N GLY A 868 14.27 31.43 26.50
CA GLY A 868 13.19 30.49 26.22
C GLY A 868 13.02 29.38 27.25
N LEU A 869 13.89 29.33 28.25
CA LEU A 869 13.94 28.24 29.22
C LEU A 869 12.64 28.07 30.04
N PRO A 870 11.92 29.12 30.48
CA PRO A 870 10.66 28.96 31.22
C PRO A 870 9.59 28.20 30.42
N GLN A 871 9.48 28.45 29.12
CA GLN A 871 8.50 27.79 28.24
C GLN A 871 8.94 26.35 27.92
N LEU A 872 10.22 26.12 27.64
CA LEU A 872 10.75 24.77 27.38
C LEU A 872 10.65 23.86 28.61
N THR A 873 10.91 24.39 29.80
CA THR A 873 10.81 23.63 31.06
C THR A 873 9.35 23.37 31.45
N ALA A 874 8.46 24.34 31.27
CA ALA A 874 7.01 24.15 31.47
C ALA A 874 6.42 23.11 30.51
N GLU A 875 6.81 23.11 29.23
CA GLU A 875 6.37 22.08 28.28
C GLU A 875 6.98 20.71 28.59
N LEU A 876 8.23 20.65 29.04
CA LEU A 876 8.86 19.41 29.52
C LEU A 876 8.11 18.86 30.75
N ASP A 877 7.68 19.70 31.68
CA ASP A 877 6.87 19.30 32.83
C ASP A 877 5.48 18.80 32.40
N ARG A 878 4.88 19.42 31.37
CA ARG A 878 3.52 19.09 30.89
C ARG A 878 3.44 17.81 30.03
N THR A 879 4.49 17.49 29.26
CA THR A 879 4.40 16.44 28.24
C THR A 879 4.69 15.03 28.78
N ASP A 880 3.94 14.05 28.28
CA ASP A 880 4.17 12.60 28.46
C ASP A 880 4.49 11.90 27.13
N ASP A 881 4.71 12.66 26.04
CA ASP A 881 4.97 12.08 24.72
C ASP A 881 6.46 11.70 24.52
N ASP A 882 6.69 10.46 24.08
CA ASP A 882 8.03 9.88 23.83
C ASP A 882 8.94 10.82 23.04
N ARG A 883 8.46 11.37 21.92
CA ARG A 883 9.27 12.15 21.00
C ARG A 883 9.48 13.57 21.51
N MET A 884 8.47 14.17 22.13
CA MET A 884 8.61 15.48 22.79
C MET A 884 9.64 15.44 23.92
N LEU A 885 9.60 14.42 24.79
CA LEU A 885 10.58 14.26 25.88
C LEU A 885 12.02 14.19 25.35
N ARG A 886 12.27 13.43 24.28
CA ARG A 886 13.58 13.36 23.61
C ARG A 886 14.00 14.73 23.06
N CYS A 887 13.11 15.42 22.33
CA CYS A 887 13.40 16.69 21.67
C CYS A 887 13.69 17.81 22.66
N LEU A 888 12.95 17.88 23.76
CA LEU A 888 13.16 18.85 24.83
C LEU A 888 14.45 18.53 25.62
N GLY A 889 14.73 17.25 25.89
CA GLY A 889 16.01 16.82 26.46
C GLY A 889 17.21 17.26 25.61
N PHE A 890 17.15 17.04 24.29
CA PHE A 890 18.16 17.52 23.35
C PHE A 890 18.27 19.07 23.36
N ALA A 891 17.15 19.78 23.24
CA ALA A 891 17.16 21.25 23.17
C ALA A 891 17.73 21.89 24.44
N LEU A 892 17.35 21.39 25.63
CA LEU A 892 17.87 21.86 26.91
C LEU A 892 19.37 21.56 27.08
N ARG A 893 19.83 20.38 26.64
CA ARG A 893 21.26 20.04 26.55
C ARG A 893 22.02 21.01 25.63
N ALA A 894 21.43 21.35 24.48
CA ALA A 894 22.06 22.23 23.49
C ALA A 894 22.11 23.70 23.95
N ILE A 895 21.13 24.17 24.72
CA ILE A 895 21.12 25.50 25.36
C ILE A 895 22.21 25.61 26.43
N GLY A 896 22.47 24.54 27.19
CA GLY A 896 23.56 24.50 28.18
C GLY A 896 23.29 25.25 29.49
N ASP A 897 22.05 25.69 29.76
CA ASP A 897 21.68 26.43 30.96
C ASP A 897 21.30 25.48 32.12
N LYS A 898 22.02 25.59 33.25
CA LYS A 898 21.84 24.75 34.43
C LYS A 898 20.49 24.95 35.14
N ARG A 899 19.78 26.06 34.88
CA ARG A 899 18.40 26.28 35.36
C ARG A 899 17.39 25.27 34.79
N ALA A 900 17.75 24.52 33.74
CA ALA A 900 16.95 23.42 33.20
C ALA A 900 16.86 22.19 34.13
N VAL A 901 17.86 21.99 35.01
CA VAL A 901 18.05 20.75 35.76
C VAL A 901 16.83 20.35 36.61
N PRO A 902 16.14 21.24 37.36
CA PRO A 902 14.94 20.87 38.11
C PRO A 902 13.83 20.23 37.25
N ALA A 903 13.63 20.69 36.01
CA ALA A 903 12.61 20.14 35.11
C ALA A 903 13.05 18.81 34.50
N LEU A 904 14.33 18.69 34.15
CA LEU A 904 14.92 17.41 33.73
C LEU A 904 14.75 16.34 34.82
N ILE A 905 15.01 16.66 36.09
CA ILE A 905 14.82 15.74 37.22
C ILE A 905 13.35 15.34 37.38
N ARG A 906 12.40 16.30 37.32
CA ARG A 906 10.96 16.01 37.35
C ARG A 906 10.49 15.14 36.17
N SER A 907 11.17 15.20 35.04
CA SER A 907 10.82 14.39 33.86
C SER A 907 11.25 12.93 33.96
N ILE A 908 12.21 12.56 34.85
CA ILE A 908 12.75 11.20 34.95
C ILE A 908 11.64 10.13 35.04
N PRO A 909 10.65 10.20 35.96
CA PRO A 909 9.60 9.17 36.05
C PRO A 909 8.77 9.01 34.77
N LYS A 910 8.61 10.10 33.99
CA LYS A 910 7.81 10.13 32.76
C LYS A 910 8.51 9.48 31.56
N THR A 911 9.81 9.21 31.68
CA THR A 911 10.58 8.46 30.68
C THR A 911 10.35 6.94 30.74
N LEU A 912 9.68 6.43 31.78
CA LEU A 912 9.23 5.04 31.87
C LEU A 912 8.00 4.83 30.96
N GLN A 913 8.25 4.55 29.70
CA GLN A 913 7.21 4.39 28.67
C GLN A 913 7.17 2.97 28.10
N THR A 914 6.20 2.70 27.22
CA THR A 914 6.20 1.46 26.42
C THR A 914 7.41 1.40 25.49
N GLY A 915 7.94 0.20 25.26
CA GLY A 915 9.24 0.02 24.62
C GLY A 915 9.32 0.54 23.18
N ASN A 916 9.98 1.69 22.99
CA ASN A 916 10.39 2.23 21.70
C ASN A 916 11.92 2.12 21.55
N SER A 917 12.42 1.87 20.33
CA SER A 917 13.85 1.88 20.03
C SER A 917 14.46 3.30 20.00
N ASP A 918 15.78 3.38 19.94
CA ASP A 918 16.49 4.58 19.49
C ASP A 918 16.11 4.91 18.04
N MET A 919 16.12 6.19 17.69
CA MET A 919 15.78 6.68 16.35
C MET A 919 17.04 7.23 15.68
N GLY A 920 17.22 6.98 14.38
CA GLY A 920 18.32 7.59 13.61
C GLY A 920 17.80 8.73 12.74
N LEU A 921 18.29 9.95 12.94
CA LEU A 921 18.02 11.06 12.02
C LEU A 921 19.10 11.06 10.93
N GLN A 922 18.71 11.12 9.66
CA GLN A 922 19.65 11.25 8.55
C GLN A 922 19.56 12.66 7.98
N ILE A 923 20.64 13.43 8.13
CA ILE A 923 20.75 14.79 7.62
C ILE A 923 21.32 14.70 6.20
N GLN A 924 20.61 15.19 5.19
CA GLN A 924 21.12 15.19 3.83
C GLN A 924 22.32 16.15 3.76
N GLY A 925 23.45 15.67 3.23
CA GLY A 925 24.78 16.32 3.36
C GLY A 925 24.98 17.65 2.62
N THR A 926 23.88 18.37 2.33
CA THR A 926 23.84 19.71 1.75
C THR A 926 24.06 20.81 2.79
N ASP A 927 23.59 20.67 4.04
CA ASP A 927 23.88 21.60 5.13
C ASP A 927 24.92 21.04 6.11
N LYS A 928 26.16 21.54 6.00
CA LYS A 928 27.27 21.16 6.89
C LYS A 928 27.21 21.84 8.25
N ALA A 929 26.61 23.04 8.35
CA ALA A 929 26.52 23.76 9.61
C ALA A 929 25.51 23.06 10.54
N LEU A 930 24.36 22.68 9.99
CA LEU A 930 23.34 21.92 10.71
C LEU A 930 23.85 20.54 11.17
N LEU A 931 24.55 19.82 10.29
CA LEU A 931 25.18 18.55 10.64
C LEU A 931 26.23 18.71 11.76
N THR A 932 27.07 19.75 11.68
CA THR A 932 28.09 20.04 12.71
C THR A 932 27.44 20.39 14.05
N PHE A 933 26.34 21.16 14.04
CA PHE A 933 25.58 21.48 15.26
C PHE A 933 25.01 20.20 15.90
N MET A 934 24.34 19.34 15.12
CA MET A 934 23.77 18.11 15.65
C MET A 934 24.87 17.19 16.20
N GLN A 935 25.97 16.97 15.47
CA GLN A 935 27.10 16.16 15.93
C GLN A 935 27.75 16.69 17.22
N LYS A 936 27.85 18.02 17.40
CA LYS A 936 28.39 18.64 18.61
C LYS A 936 27.58 18.32 19.88
N HIS A 937 26.30 17.98 19.73
CA HIS A 937 25.37 17.72 20.85
C HIS A 937 24.88 16.26 20.89
N ASP A 938 25.54 15.35 20.16
CA ASP A 938 25.36 13.90 20.25
C ASP A 938 25.84 13.36 21.61
N LEU A 939 25.24 12.27 22.07
CA LEU A 939 25.60 11.59 23.33
C LEU A 939 26.59 10.44 23.15
N ASP A 940 26.82 10.00 21.91
CA ASP A 940 27.66 8.84 21.60
C ASP A 940 29.06 9.20 21.04
N ASP A 941 29.33 10.47 20.72
CA ASP A 941 30.53 10.93 19.96
C ASP A 941 30.77 10.13 18.65
N ARG A 942 29.72 9.45 18.17
CA ARG A 942 29.76 8.56 17.01
C ARG A 942 29.74 9.38 15.72
N ASN A 943 30.94 9.66 15.21
CA ASN A 943 31.17 10.39 13.96
C ASN A 943 30.76 9.56 12.70
N GLU A 944 29.49 9.15 12.63
CA GLU A 944 28.87 8.29 11.60
C GLU A 944 28.52 9.06 10.31
N GLY A 945 29.25 10.12 9.99
CA GLY A 945 29.12 10.88 8.75
C GLY A 945 27.88 11.76 8.71
N VAL A 946 26.78 11.26 8.15
CA VAL A 946 25.53 12.03 7.88
C VAL A 946 24.33 11.57 8.73
N ARG A 947 24.56 10.66 9.67
CA ARG A 947 23.55 10.17 10.62
C ARG A 947 23.83 10.73 12.01
N TYR A 948 22.75 11.02 12.72
CA TYR A 948 22.73 11.41 14.12
C TYR A 948 21.88 10.40 14.89
N GLY A 949 22.39 9.89 16.03
CA GLY A 949 21.68 8.96 16.90
C GLY A 949 20.81 9.68 17.92
N PHE A 950 19.49 9.55 17.84
CA PHE A 950 18.53 10.22 18.71
C PHE A 950 17.91 9.20 19.68
N GLY A 951 18.37 9.23 20.93
CA GLY A 951 18.15 8.18 21.91
C GLY A 951 16.72 8.07 22.44
N ARG A 952 16.42 7.01 23.20
CA ARG A 952 15.19 6.91 24.02
C ARG A 952 15.02 8.10 24.98
N PRO A 953 13.81 8.43 25.44
CA PRO A 953 13.57 9.59 26.32
C PRO A 953 14.45 9.58 27.57
N VAL A 954 14.57 8.42 28.22
CA VAL A 954 15.43 8.19 29.38
C VAL A 954 16.88 8.57 29.09
N ARG A 955 17.39 8.21 27.92
CA ARG A 955 18.77 8.49 27.50
C ARG A 955 19.01 9.97 27.23
N GLU A 956 18.08 10.65 26.54
CA GLU A 956 18.21 12.08 26.24
C GLU A 956 18.13 12.96 27.50
N ILE A 957 17.23 12.62 28.45
CA ILE A 957 17.10 13.34 29.73
C ILE A 957 18.34 13.16 30.60
N PHE A 958 18.83 11.93 30.79
CA PHE A 958 20.06 11.72 31.56
C PHE A 958 21.31 12.27 30.86
N GLY A 959 21.38 12.21 29.53
CA GLY A 959 22.41 12.87 28.75
C GLY A 959 22.44 14.40 28.95
N ALA A 960 21.26 15.04 29.04
CA ALA A 960 21.15 16.45 29.39
C ALA A 960 21.60 16.73 30.84
N LEU A 961 21.18 15.91 31.80
CA LEU A 961 21.60 16.03 33.21
C LEU A 961 23.13 15.92 33.36
N ARG A 962 23.73 14.86 32.79
CA ARG A 962 25.19 14.65 32.75
C ARG A 962 25.90 15.88 32.16
N SER A 963 25.45 16.34 30.99
CA SER A 963 26.05 17.48 30.28
C SER A 963 25.93 18.84 30.99
N LEU A 964 24.96 19.03 31.90
CA LEU A 964 24.75 20.29 32.62
C LEU A 964 25.41 20.29 34.02
N THR A 965 25.66 19.12 34.59
CA THR A 965 26.05 18.96 36.01
C THR A 965 27.40 18.28 36.22
N ASP A 966 27.96 17.66 35.17
CA ASP A 966 29.15 16.81 35.23
C ASP A 966 29.03 15.66 36.25
N GLN A 967 27.80 15.23 36.57
CA GLN A 967 27.51 14.09 37.47
C GLN A 967 26.97 12.88 36.72
N ASP A 968 27.24 11.70 37.27
CA ASP A 968 26.70 10.41 36.85
C ASP A 968 26.45 9.56 38.11
N PHE A 969 25.26 9.00 38.26
CA PHE A 969 24.86 8.14 39.39
C PHE A 969 24.64 6.67 38.98
N GLY A 970 25.06 6.29 37.77
CA GLY A 970 24.89 4.93 37.24
C GLY A 970 23.49 4.67 36.67
N GLU A 971 22.78 5.72 36.24
CA GLU A 971 21.43 5.65 35.64
C GLU A 971 21.30 4.77 34.37
N GLU A 972 22.41 4.31 33.79
CA GLU A 972 22.44 3.35 32.66
C GLU A 972 21.64 2.07 32.93
N GLU A 973 21.50 1.67 34.21
CA GLU A 973 20.65 0.55 34.63
C GLU A 973 19.17 0.72 34.22
N LEU A 974 18.70 1.95 33.99
CA LEU A 974 17.34 2.26 33.55
C LEU A 974 17.15 2.20 32.02
N PHE A 975 18.23 2.25 31.23
CA PHE A 975 18.15 2.42 29.77
C PHE A 975 17.50 1.23 29.04
N HIS A 976 17.45 0.06 29.69
CA HIS A 976 16.82 -1.16 29.18
C HIS A 976 15.44 -1.45 29.77
N ILE A 977 14.97 -0.63 30.70
CA ILE A 977 13.65 -0.78 31.33
C ILE A 977 12.56 -0.09 30.48
N PHE A 978 11.38 -0.70 30.41
CA PHE A 978 10.19 -0.18 29.75
C PHE A 978 8.93 -0.88 30.28
N LEU A 979 7.78 -0.24 30.07
CA LEU A 979 6.47 -0.82 30.36
C LEU A 979 6.06 -1.80 29.25
N ASN A 980 5.63 -2.99 29.63
CA ASN A 980 4.96 -3.92 28.73
C ASN A 980 3.44 -3.83 28.94
N GLN A 981 2.70 -3.99 27.84
CA GLN A 981 1.22 -4.10 27.87
C GLN A 981 0.68 -5.24 28.77
N HIS A 982 1.52 -6.20 29.19
CA HIS A 982 1.16 -7.30 30.11
C HIS A 982 2.03 -7.34 31.39
N ASP A 983 2.74 -6.26 31.73
CA ASP A 983 3.33 -6.17 33.07
C ASP A 983 2.20 -6.18 34.12
N SER A 984 2.35 -7.00 35.17
CA SER A 984 1.45 -6.95 36.32
C SER A 984 1.49 -5.57 37.01
N GLN A 985 0.47 -5.21 37.79
CA GLN A 985 0.50 -3.95 38.54
C GLN A 985 1.70 -3.88 39.48
N LYS A 986 2.11 -5.03 40.04
CA LYS A 986 3.33 -5.13 40.85
C LYS A 986 4.60 -4.77 40.06
N GLN A 987 4.75 -5.31 38.86
CA GLN A 987 5.90 -5.02 37.99
C GLN A 987 5.90 -3.58 37.49
N LYS A 988 4.73 -3.03 37.11
CA LYS A 988 4.58 -1.61 36.74
C LYS A 988 5.00 -0.70 37.89
N HIS A 989 4.51 -0.96 39.10
CA HIS A 989 4.86 -0.19 40.29
C HIS A 989 6.35 -0.35 40.65
N ALA A 990 6.91 -1.57 40.60
CA ALA A 990 8.34 -1.79 40.85
C ALA A 990 9.26 -1.06 39.84
N LYS A 991 8.91 -1.04 38.55
CA LYS A 991 9.62 -0.24 37.54
C LYS A 991 9.49 1.25 37.83
N ALA A 992 8.30 1.73 38.19
CA ALA A 992 8.09 3.14 38.54
C ALA A 992 8.86 3.55 39.81
N GLN A 993 8.94 2.68 40.82
CA GLN A 993 9.78 2.88 42.01
C GLN A 993 11.26 3.05 41.65
N LEU A 994 11.80 2.29 40.70
CA LEU A 994 13.20 2.43 40.27
C LEU A 994 13.47 3.83 39.69
N PHE A 995 12.66 4.27 38.72
CA PHE A 995 12.81 5.59 38.12
C PHE A 995 12.59 6.71 39.14
N TYR A 996 11.60 6.56 40.03
CA TYR A 996 11.35 7.50 41.13
C TYR A 996 12.54 7.59 42.08
N SER A 997 13.15 6.46 42.47
CA SER A 997 14.31 6.44 43.38
C SER A 997 15.53 7.15 42.79
N VAL A 998 15.74 7.08 41.47
CA VAL A 998 16.80 7.81 40.77
C VAL A 998 16.46 9.31 40.68
N ALA A 999 15.20 9.67 40.43
CA ALA A 999 14.75 11.05 40.49
C ALA A 999 14.95 11.67 41.89
N THR A 1000 14.71 10.90 42.97
CA THR A 1000 14.98 11.34 44.35
C THR A 1000 16.48 11.55 44.59
N LYS A 1001 17.37 10.63 44.16
CA LYS A 1001 18.83 10.82 44.28
C LYS A 1001 19.30 12.11 43.59
N TRP A 1002 18.79 12.38 42.39
CA TRP A 1002 19.07 13.60 41.66
C TRP A 1002 18.50 14.85 42.37
N THR A 1003 17.31 14.74 42.98
CA THR A 1003 16.70 15.79 43.79
C THR A 1003 17.56 16.12 45.01
N ASP A 1004 17.91 15.13 45.83
CA ASP A 1004 18.74 15.29 47.03
C ASP A 1004 20.11 15.91 46.70
N TRP A 1005 20.71 15.49 45.58
CA TRP A 1005 21.96 16.09 45.10
C TRP A 1005 21.76 17.53 44.62
N TRP A 1006 20.69 17.82 43.88
CA TRP A 1006 20.43 19.17 43.39
C TRP A 1006 20.09 20.15 44.51
N GLU A 1007 19.30 19.77 45.51
CA GLU A 1007 18.99 20.65 46.65
C GLU A 1007 20.25 20.98 47.47
N LYS A 1008 21.24 20.08 47.49
CA LYS A 1008 22.54 20.29 48.15
C LYS A 1008 23.50 21.16 47.34
N ASN A 1009 23.58 20.98 46.02
CA ASN A 1009 24.66 21.56 45.18
C ASN A 1009 24.17 22.64 44.18
N GLY A 1010 22.89 22.62 43.79
CA GLY A 1010 22.31 23.52 42.79
C GLY A 1010 22.43 25.01 43.12
N ARG A 1011 22.48 25.36 44.42
CA ARG A 1011 22.76 26.72 44.88
C ARG A 1011 24.11 27.25 44.43
N GLU A 1012 25.15 26.41 44.38
CA GLU A 1012 26.48 26.81 43.90
C GLU A 1012 26.56 26.85 42.37
N LEU A 1013 25.69 26.10 41.69
CA LEU A 1013 25.65 25.98 40.23
C LEU A 1013 24.83 27.07 39.54
N VAL A 1014 23.82 27.62 40.22
CA VAL A 1014 22.84 28.58 39.64
C VAL A 1014 22.72 29.88 40.45
N GLY A 1015 22.96 29.85 41.77
CA GLY A 1015 22.86 31.03 42.65
C GLY A 1015 21.43 31.47 42.99
N GLU A 1016 20.50 31.40 42.04
CA GLU A 1016 19.08 31.76 42.19
C GLU A 1016 18.33 30.76 43.08
N THR A 1017 17.46 31.24 43.98
CA THR A 1017 16.74 30.39 44.96
C THR A 1017 15.51 29.69 44.40
N GLU A 1018 14.91 30.21 43.33
CA GLU A 1018 13.70 29.62 42.73
C GLU A 1018 13.97 28.29 42.02
N PHE A 1019 15.18 28.12 41.47
CA PHE A 1019 15.62 26.88 40.82
C PHE A 1019 16.24 25.85 41.78
N GLN A 1020 16.27 26.08 43.10
CA GLN A 1020 16.93 25.17 44.05
C GLN A 1020 16.07 23.97 44.47
N SER A 1021 14.76 24.14 44.64
CA SER A 1021 13.87 23.04 45.09
C SER A 1021 13.34 22.20 43.93
N VAL A 1022 13.36 20.88 44.05
CA VAL A 1022 12.72 19.98 43.08
C VAL A 1022 11.52 19.30 43.74
N ARG A 1023 10.31 19.54 43.19
CA ARG A 1023 9.10 18.87 43.66
C ARG A 1023 8.77 17.71 42.74
N LEU A 1024 9.05 16.49 43.19
CA LEU A 1024 8.59 15.26 42.55
C LEU A 1024 7.13 14.98 42.92
N SER A 1025 6.34 14.57 41.93
CA SER A 1025 4.98 14.07 42.16
C SER A 1025 5.05 12.73 42.90
N PRO A 1026 4.33 12.53 44.02
CA PRO A 1026 4.40 11.29 44.78
C PRO A 1026 3.96 10.09 43.93
N LEU A 1027 4.66 8.96 44.08
CA LEU A 1027 4.33 7.73 43.38
C LEU A 1027 3.02 7.15 43.94
N SER A 1028 2.04 6.89 43.08
CA SER A 1028 0.79 6.24 43.46
C SER A 1028 1.03 4.82 43.99
N GLU A 1029 0.44 4.50 45.14
CA GLU A 1029 0.36 3.12 45.62
C GLU A 1029 -0.55 2.27 44.70
N PRO A 1030 -0.27 0.98 44.51
CA PRO A 1030 -1.10 0.11 43.70
C PRO A 1030 -2.36 -0.32 44.47
N ASP A 1031 -3.53 -0.23 43.84
CA ASP A 1031 -4.72 -0.96 44.28
C ASP A 1031 -4.41 -2.47 44.37
N GLU A 1032 -5.01 -3.16 45.36
CA GLU A 1032 -4.60 -4.47 45.89
C GLU A 1032 -3.80 -5.38 44.93
N LEU A 1033 -2.57 -5.71 45.35
CA LEU A 1033 -1.65 -6.59 44.63
C LEU A 1033 -2.12 -8.06 44.66
N THR A 1034 -3.18 -8.37 43.91
CA THR A 1034 -3.61 -9.76 43.69
C THR A 1034 -2.52 -10.52 42.92
N GLY A 1035 -1.82 -11.42 43.61
CA GLY A 1035 -0.93 -12.38 42.97
C GLY A 1035 -1.68 -13.29 42.00
N ILE A 1036 -0.96 -13.92 41.07
CA ILE A 1036 -1.56 -14.94 40.19
C ILE A 1036 -2.02 -16.11 41.06
N ALA A 1037 -3.32 -16.44 41.01
CA ALA A 1037 -3.86 -17.59 41.72
C ALA A 1037 -3.21 -18.89 41.19
N ALA A 1038 -2.81 -19.79 42.09
CA ALA A 1038 -1.98 -20.95 41.73
C ALA A 1038 -2.67 -21.93 40.75
N ASP A 1039 -4.00 -21.93 40.74
CA ASP A 1039 -4.91 -22.68 39.89
C ASP A 1039 -5.33 -21.94 38.60
N ALA A 1040 -4.89 -20.68 38.40
CA ALA A 1040 -5.18 -19.95 37.18
C ALA A 1040 -4.55 -20.64 35.95
N PRO A 1041 -5.29 -20.84 34.85
CA PRO A 1041 -4.72 -21.32 33.60
C PRO A 1041 -3.75 -20.28 33.04
N LEU A 1042 -2.55 -20.70 32.66
CA LEU A 1042 -1.49 -19.83 32.16
C LEU A 1042 -1.32 -19.92 30.65
N LYS A 1043 -0.77 -18.84 30.07
CA LYS A 1043 -0.22 -18.78 28.72
C LYS A 1043 1.25 -18.35 28.76
N SER A 1044 2.11 -19.01 27.99
CA SER A 1044 3.46 -18.49 27.71
C SER A 1044 3.40 -17.33 26.74
N ARG A 1045 4.20 -16.29 27.02
CA ARG A 1045 4.36 -15.13 26.16
C ARG A 1045 5.84 -14.88 25.89
N ALA A 1046 6.17 -14.57 24.64
CA ALA A 1046 7.51 -14.19 24.25
C ALA A 1046 8.02 -13.02 25.13
N GLY A 1047 9.13 -13.26 25.83
CA GLY A 1047 9.88 -12.24 26.55
C GLY A 1047 11.19 -11.93 25.83
N THR A 1048 12.18 -11.45 26.57
CA THR A 1048 13.49 -11.10 26.01
C THR A 1048 14.33 -12.35 25.73
N SER A 1049 14.63 -12.61 24.46
CA SER A 1049 15.72 -13.51 24.05
C SER A 1049 17.04 -12.73 23.94
N ASN A 1050 18.16 -13.44 24.12
CA ASN A 1050 19.51 -13.02 23.71
C ASN A 1050 20.29 -12.08 24.65
N TRP A 1051 19.92 -11.98 25.92
CA TRP A 1051 20.77 -11.34 26.91
C TRP A 1051 22.00 -12.20 27.24
N ILE A 1052 23.12 -11.54 27.55
CA ILE A 1052 24.38 -12.16 28.00
C ILE A 1052 24.73 -11.51 29.34
N LEU A 1053 24.89 -12.31 30.40
CA LEU A 1053 25.48 -11.83 31.65
C LEU A 1053 26.96 -12.21 31.73
N GLU A 1054 27.77 -11.21 31.99
CA GLU A 1054 29.20 -11.31 32.19
C GLU A 1054 29.54 -11.90 33.55
N SER A 1055 30.72 -12.53 33.62
CA SER A 1055 31.27 -13.03 34.88
C SER A 1055 31.54 -11.88 35.84
N VAL A 1056 31.04 -12.01 37.07
CA VAL A 1056 31.35 -11.11 38.20
C VAL A 1056 32.84 -11.05 38.53
N ALA A 1057 33.63 -12.08 38.18
CA ALA A 1057 35.06 -12.13 38.53
C ALA A 1057 35.88 -11.02 37.85
N ARG A 1058 35.44 -10.51 36.69
CA ARG A 1058 36.16 -9.44 35.97
C ARG A 1058 35.77 -8.07 36.51
N ALA A 1059 36.77 -7.25 36.81
CA ALA A 1059 36.59 -5.93 37.40
C ALA A 1059 35.71 -4.96 36.57
N ASN A 1060 35.70 -5.10 35.24
CA ASN A 1060 35.11 -4.15 34.31
C ASN A 1060 33.83 -4.67 33.61
N SER A 1061 33.22 -5.75 34.12
CA SER A 1061 31.96 -6.27 33.57
C SER A 1061 30.82 -5.27 33.74
N GLY A 1062 30.12 -4.96 32.64
CA GLY A 1062 29.00 -4.01 32.58
C GLY A 1062 27.63 -4.65 32.82
N HIS A 1063 27.42 -5.89 32.39
CA HIS A 1063 26.13 -6.59 32.54
C HIS A 1063 26.29 -7.84 33.41
N VAL A 1064 26.25 -7.70 34.74
CA VAL A 1064 26.49 -8.83 35.67
C VAL A 1064 25.22 -9.28 36.37
N PHE A 1065 24.43 -8.35 36.89
CA PHE A 1065 23.22 -8.64 37.66
C PHE A 1065 21.98 -8.38 36.81
N TYR A 1066 20.94 -9.20 36.97
CA TYR A 1066 19.66 -9.04 36.28
C TYR A 1066 18.50 -9.31 37.25
N ASP A 1067 17.58 -8.36 37.31
CA ASP A 1067 16.30 -8.43 38.01
C ASP A 1067 15.26 -8.91 36.98
N LEU A 1068 14.65 -10.06 37.24
CA LEU A 1068 13.65 -10.64 36.35
C LEU A 1068 12.37 -9.79 36.40
N ASP A 1069 11.89 -9.43 37.59
CA ASP A 1069 10.65 -8.68 37.80
C ASP A 1069 10.60 -7.37 36.99
N THR A 1070 11.69 -6.60 36.96
CA THR A 1070 11.76 -5.28 36.32
C THR A 1070 12.53 -5.25 35.00
N GLY A 1071 13.41 -6.22 34.73
CA GLY A 1071 14.35 -6.20 33.61
C GLY A 1071 15.54 -5.26 33.81
N ARG A 1072 15.78 -4.79 35.05
CA ARG A 1072 16.96 -3.97 35.41
C ARG A 1072 18.22 -4.81 35.29
N VAL A 1073 19.24 -4.24 34.63
CA VAL A 1073 20.57 -4.84 34.46
C VAL A 1073 21.59 -3.94 35.13
N ALA A 1074 22.54 -4.52 35.89
CA ALA A 1074 23.55 -3.74 36.60
C ALA A 1074 24.97 -4.29 36.44
N ALA A 1075 25.90 -3.33 36.45
CA ALA A 1075 27.34 -3.57 36.51
C ALA A 1075 27.80 -3.91 37.94
N ILE A 1076 29.07 -4.25 38.08
CA ILE A 1076 29.69 -4.39 39.40
C ILE A 1076 29.78 -3.01 40.07
N PRO A 1077 29.33 -2.83 41.32
CA PRO A 1077 29.50 -1.57 42.05
C PRO A 1077 30.96 -1.16 42.18
N LEU A 1078 31.25 0.15 42.10
CA LEU A 1078 32.61 0.71 42.04
C LEU A 1078 33.55 0.17 43.13
N GLN A 1079 33.08 0.05 44.36
CA GLN A 1079 33.83 -0.49 45.51
C GLN A 1079 34.32 -1.94 45.33
N TRP A 1080 33.74 -2.68 44.39
CA TRP A 1080 34.08 -4.08 44.08
C TRP A 1080 34.64 -4.26 42.66
N ARG A 1081 34.85 -3.20 41.87
CA ARG A 1081 35.49 -3.25 40.54
C ARG A 1081 37.00 -3.50 40.63
N LYS A 1082 37.40 -4.67 41.11
CA LYS A 1082 38.80 -5.13 41.21
C LYS A 1082 38.95 -6.60 40.86
N SER A 1083 40.11 -6.97 40.32
CA SER A 1083 40.43 -8.32 39.84
C SER A 1083 40.62 -9.35 40.96
N ASN A 1084 41.14 -8.93 42.11
CA ASN A 1084 41.39 -9.79 43.27
C ASN A 1084 40.42 -9.41 44.41
N ARG A 1085 39.26 -10.07 44.46
CA ARG A 1085 38.29 -9.99 45.57
C ARG A 1085 38.48 -11.16 46.54
N THR A 1086 38.32 -10.91 47.83
CA THR A 1086 38.28 -11.98 48.83
C THR A 1086 36.94 -12.74 48.77
N PRO A 1087 36.85 -13.96 49.34
CA PRO A 1087 35.57 -14.66 49.49
C PRO A 1087 34.51 -13.80 50.20
N ASP A 1088 34.90 -13.15 51.30
CA ASP A 1088 34.01 -12.26 52.07
C ASP A 1088 33.47 -11.09 51.23
N GLU A 1089 34.28 -10.53 50.32
CA GLU A 1089 33.84 -9.47 49.41
C GLU A 1089 32.88 -9.99 48.33
N ASN A 1090 33.08 -11.23 47.86
CA ASN A 1090 32.16 -11.86 46.92
C ASN A 1090 30.81 -12.18 47.57
N ASP A 1091 30.80 -12.63 48.82
CA ASP A 1091 29.56 -12.90 49.56
C ASP A 1091 28.86 -11.61 50.02
N ALA A 1092 29.61 -10.56 50.39
CA ALA A 1092 29.05 -9.23 50.63
C ALA A 1092 28.38 -8.64 49.37
N MET A 1093 28.99 -8.82 48.20
CA MET A 1093 28.45 -8.40 46.91
C MET A 1093 27.20 -9.22 46.51
N ARG A 1094 27.18 -10.54 46.76
CA ARG A 1094 25.98 -11.38 46.58
C ARG A 1094 24.83 -10.94 47.48
N LYS A 1095 25.13 -10.66 48.76
CA LYS A 1095 24.15 -10.14 49.73
C LYS A 1095 23.60 -8.79 49.29
N TRP A 1096 24.46 -7.87 48.86
CA TRP A 1096 24.06 -6.59 48.28
C TRP A 1096 23.15 -6.78 47.05
N ALA A 1097 23.47 -7.71 46.16
CA ALA A 1097 22.66 -7.95 44.96
C ALA A 1097 21.24 -8.45 45.30
N ALA A 1098 21.12 -9.38 46.26
CA ALA A 1098 19.84 -9.84 46.78
C ALA A 1098 19.06 -8.71 47.52
N GLU A 1099 19.75 -7.91 48.34
CA GLU A 1099 19.17 -6.72 49.01
C GLU A 1099 18.70 -5.65 48.01
N ASN A 1100 19.29 -5.61 46.80
CA ASN A 1100 18.93 -4.71 45.70
C ASN A 1100 17.99 -5.34 44.66
N ARG A 1101 17.37 -6.50 44.98
CA ARG A 1101 16.34 -7.19 44.18
C ARG A 1101 16.81 -7.74 42.82
N PHE A 1102 18.08 -8.12 42.70
CA PHE A 1102 18.53 -8.90 41.54
C PHE A 1102 18.26 -10.40 41.77
N ASP A 1103 17.61 -11.07 40.82
CA ASP A 1103 17.25 -12.50 40.88
C ASP A 1103 18.35 -13.43 40.35
N ILE A 1104 19.16 -12.96 39.39
CA ILE A 1104 20.26 -13.72 38.80
C ILE A 1104 21.52 -12.88 38.63
N MET A 1105 22.68 -13.54 38.68
CA MET A 1105 23.97 -12.94 38.39
C MET A 1105 24.83 -13.84 37.49
N GLY A 1106 25.66 -13.24 36.63
CA GLY A 1106 26.71 -13.94 35.91
C GLY A 1106 27.90 -14.24 36.83
N ASP A 1107 28.34 -15.50 36.86
CA ASP A 1107 29.47 -15.99 37.68
C ASP A 1107 30.36 -16.90 36.81
N GLU A 1108 31.51 -17.31 37.32
CA GLU A 1108 32.38 -18.28 36.65
C GLU A 1108 32.83 -19.40 37.59
N VAL A 1109 32.89 -20.62 37.04
CA VAL A 1109 33.29 -21.83 37.79
C VAL A 1109 34.50 -22.44 37.10
N THR A 1110 35.59 -22.60 37.84
CA THR A 1110 36.77 -23.35 37.39
C THR A 1110 36.54 -24.84 37.63
N LEU A 1111 36.51 -25.62 36.56
CA LEU A 1111 36.38 -27.07 36.58
C LEU A 1111 37.69 -27.75 37.04
N PRO A 1112 37.65 -29.02 37.47
CA PRO A 1112 38.84 -29.78 37.89
C PRO A 1112 39.93 -29.92 36.81
N ASP A 1113 39.58 -29.76 35.54
CA ASP A 1113 40.50 -29.74 34.39
C ASP A 1113 41.15 -28.36 34.15
N SER A 1114 40.96 -27.42 35.09
CA SER A 1114 41.39 -26.02 35.03
C SER A 1114 40.73 -25.18 33.92
N GLN A 1115 39.60 -25.61 33.36
CA GLN A 1115 38.81 -24.79 32.43
C GLN A 1115 37.75 -23.96 33.19
N THR A 1116 37.72 -22.65 32.93
CA THR A 1116 36.70 -21.74 33.47
C THR A 1116 35.46 -21.73 32.57
N VAL A 1117 34.28 -21.92 33.17
CA VAL A 1117 32.97 -21.95 32.51
C VAL A 1117 32.10 -20.80 33.01
N PHE A 1118 31.41 -20.08 32.11
CA PHE A 1118 30.44 -19.05 32.48
C PHE A 1118 29.11 -19.66 32.86
N VAL A 1119 28.56 -19.21 33.98
CA VAL A 1119 27.32 -19.75 34.54
C VAL A 1119 26.41 -18.63 35.04
N LEU A 1120 25.14 -18.94 35.24
CA LEU A 1120 24.20 -18.06 35.91
C LEU A 1120 23.91 -18.55 37.32
N ARG A 1121 23.88 -17.63 38.27
CA ARG A 1121 23.65 -17.91 39.69
C ARG A 1121 22.29 -17.35 40.10
N PRO A 1122 21.38 -18.15 40.70
CA PRO A 1122 20.17 -17.63 41.31
C PRO A 1122 20.50 -16.90 42.62
N LEU A 1123 19.78 -15.81 42.88
CA LEU A 1123 19.84 -14.98 44.09
C LEU A 1123 18.44 -14.94 44.70
N GLU A 1124 18.21 -15.69 45.78
CA GLU A 1124 16.89 -15.89 46.43
C GLU A 1124 15.75 -16.43 45.52
N LEU A 1125 16.03 -16.70 44.25
CA LEU A 1125 15.10 -17.21 43.23
C LEU A 1125 14.75 -18.69 43.47
N LYS A 1126 13.45 -19.03 43.48
CA LYS A 1126 13.01 -20.44 43.45
C LYS A 1126 12.99 -20.93 42.00
N VAL A 1127 13.58 -22.09 41.75
CA VAL A 1127 13.77 -22.61 40.39
C VAL A 1127 13.49 -24.11 40.32
N TRP A 1128 12.86 -24.55 39.23
CA TRP A 1128 12.66 -25.96 38.89
C TRP A 1128 13.24 -26.24 37.50
N GLN A 1129 14.12 -27.24 37.37
CA GLN A 1129 14.63 -27.68 36.07
C GLN A 1129 13.50 -28.37 35.30
N MET A 1130 13.20 -27.88 34.09
CA MET A 1130 12.13 -28.38 33.22
C MET A 1130 12.71 -29.23 32.07
N PRO A 1131 11.91 -30.11 31.45
CA PRO A 1131 12.29 -30.76 30.20
C PRO A 1131 12.64 -29.74 29.11
N LYS A 1132 13.65 -30.00 28.25
CA LYS A 1132 14.06 -29.09 27.16
C LYS A 1132 12.89 -28.69 26.24
N SER A 1133 11.90 -29.57 26.06
CA SER A 1133 10.69 -29.31 25.27
C SER A 1133 9.79 -28.21 25.85
N ALA A 1134 9.87 -27.92 27.16
CA ALA A 1134 9.05 -26.92 27.82
C ALA A 1134 9.28 -25.49 27.27
N TRP A 1135 10.48 -25.19 26.76
CA TRP A 1135 10.77 -23.89 26.14
C TRP A 1135 9.98 -23.66 24.84
N LYS A 1136 9.82 -24.72 24.02
CA LYS A 1136 9.05 -24.67 22.75
C LYS A 1136 7.56 -24.98 22.94
N ALA A 1137 7.09 -25.18 24.17
CA ALA A 1137 5.71 -25.52 24.47
C ALA A 1137 4.82 -24.26 24.57
N SER A 1138 3.74 -24.24 23.77
CA SER A 1138 2.64 -23.30 23.97
C SER A 1138 1.77 -23.79 25.13
N PHE A 1139 2.01 -23.29 26.34
CA PHE A 1139 1.10 -23.55 27.45
C PHE A 1139 -0.23 -22.86 27.17
N ARG A 1140 -1.31 -23.63 27.14
CA ARG A 1140 -2.70 -23.16 27.21
C ARG A 1140 -3.40 -24.11 28.18
N GLN A 1141 -4.11 -23.55 29.15
CA GLN A 1141 -4.85 -24.33 30.17
C GLN A 1141 -3.95 -25.17 31.13
N THR A 1142 -2.69 -24.79 31.32
CA THR A 1142 -1.80 -25.41 32.34
C THR A 1142 -1.62 -24.45 33.52
N THR A 1143 -1.71 -24.94 34.76
CA THR A 1143 -1.53 -24.14 35.98
C THR A 1143 -0.06 -24.09 36.41
N PHE A 1144 0.32 -23.13 37.25
CA PHE A 1144 1.70 -23.05 37.77
C PHE A 1144 2.09 -24.33 38.53
N ASP A 1145 1.17 -24.84 39.37
CA ASP A 1145 1.39 -26.07 40.14
C ASP A 1145 1.59 -27.31 39.26
N SER A 1146 0.85 -27.41 38.15
CA SER A 1146 1.04 -28.49 37.18
C SER A 1146 2.42 -28.46 36.55
N LEU A 1147 2.99 -27.26 36.31
CA LEU A 1147 4.36 -27.11 35.82
C LEU A 1147 5.40 -27.41 36.91
N ARG A 1148 5.18 -26.95 38.15
CA ARG A 1148 6.05 -27.29 39.30
C ARG A 1148 6.17 -28.80 39.53
N HIS A 1149 5.10 -29.57 39.29
CA HIS A 1149 5.13 -31.03 39.36
C HIS A 1149 5.82 -31.73 38.18
N GLN A 1150 6.02 -31.05 37.05
CA GLN A 1150 6.74 -31.59 35.89
C GLN A 1150 8.26 -31.33 35.97
N GLY A 1151 8.68 -30.33 36.74
CA GLY A 1151 10.09 -29.99 36.96
C GLY A 1151 10.65 -30.57 38.26
N THR A 1152 11.98 -30.70 38.32
CA THR A 1152 12.69 -31.04 39.55
C THR A 1152 13.16 -29.76 40.26
N LEU A 1153 12.90 -29.62 41.56
CA LEU A 1153 13.34 -28.44 42.33
C LEU A 1153 14.87 -28.32 42.30
N HIS A 1154 15.37 -27.18 41.83
CA HIS A 1154 16.78 -26.95 41.55
C HIS A 1154 17.49 -26.37 42.78
N ASN A 1155 17.88 -27.25 43.71
CA ASN A 1155 18.55 -26.88 44.97
C ASN A 1155 20.03 -26.48 44.82
N GLN A 1156 20.54 -26.30 43.60
CA GLN A 1156 21.95 -25.98 43.38
C GLN A 1156 22.19 -24.46 43.32
N ASN A 1157 23.38 -24.08 43.80
CA ASN A 1157 23.90 -22.72 43.82
C ASN A 1157 24.12 -22.06 42.44
N VAL A 1158 23.85 -22.76 41.33
CA VAL A 1158 24.13 -22.34 39.95
C VAL A 1158 23.08 -22.97 39.04
N LEU A 1159 22.58 -22.24 38.03
CA LEU A 1159 21.65 -22.75 37.02
C LEU A 1159 22.40 -23.60 35.99
N VAL A 1160 22.19 -24.92 36.05
CA VAL A 1160 22.97 -25.94 35.34
C VAL A 1160 22.09 -27.10 34.95
N THR A 1161 22.43 -27.82 33.88
CA THR A 1161 21.63 -28.96 33.44
C THR A 1161 22.08 -30.21 34.19
N VAL A 1162 21.23 -30.73 35.09
CA VAL A 1162 21.46 -32.05 35.69
C VAL A 1162 20.92 -33.12 34.75
N ALA A 1163 21.76 -34.07 34.37
CA ALA A 1163 21.38 -35.21 33.54
C ALA A 1163 20.56 -36.23 34.34
N ALA A 1164 19.82 -37.11 33.66
CA ALA A 1164 19.05 -38.19 34.30
C ALA A 1164 19.92 -39.20 35.10
N THR A 1165 21.24 -39.20 34.87
CA THR A 1165 22.24 -39.96 35.65
C THR A 1165 22.61 -39.30 36.99
N GLY A 1166 22.18 -38.07 37.25
CA GLY A 1166 22.58 -37.26 38.40
C GLY A 1166 23.87 -36.45 38.18
N GLU A 1167 24.55 -36.64 37.05
CA GLU A 1167 25.73 -35.85 36.69
C GLU A 1167 25.34 -34.42 36.30
N THR A 1168 26.14 -33.45 36.73
CA THR A 1168 25.89 -32.01 36.49
C THR A 1168 26.71 -31.53 35.30
N ASP A 1169 26.04 -31.07 34.23
CA ASP A 1169 26.68 -30.46 33.07
C ASP A 1169 26.49 -28.93 33.10
N LEU A 1170 27.60 -28.22 33.29
CA LEU A 1170 27.63 -26.75 33.29
C LEU A 1170 27.51 -26.17 31.86
N ARG A 1171 27.79 -26.94 30.81
CA ARG A 1171 27.86 -26.48 29.42
C ARG A 1171 26.56 -26.69 28.65
N SER A 1172 25.83 -27.77 28.95
CA SER A 1172 24.53 -28.02 28.33
C SER A 1172 23.52 -26.89 28.59
N PRO A 1173 22.74 -26.47 27.57
CA PRO A 1173 21.63 -25.56 27.77
C PRO A 1173 20.48 -26.23 28.52
N GLY A 1174 19.80 -25.46 29.37
CA GLY A 1174 18.73 -25.93 30.25
C GLY A 1174 17.54 -24.97 30.28
N THR A 1175 16.34 -25.52 30.48
CA THR A 1175 15.10 -24.75 30.67
C THR A 1175 14.69 -24.84 32.13
N PHE A 1176 14.34 -23.71 32.73
CA PHE A 1176 14.01 -23.61 34.14
C PHE A 1176 12.71 -22.83 34.33
N LEU A 1177 11.77 -23.38 35.11
CA LEU A 1177 10.63 -22.64 35.65
C LEU A 1177 11.12 -21.87 36.87
N PHE A 1178 10.70 -20.61 37.04
CA PHE A 1178 11.06 -19.81 38.21
C PHE A 1178 9.86 -19.12 38.87
N GLU A 1179 10.05 -18.77 40.14
CA GLU A 1179 9.16 -17.94 40.96
C GLU A 1179 10.07 -16.93 41.69
N THR A 1180 9.96 -15.64 41.35
CA THR A 1180 10.71 -14.56 42.03
C THR A 1180 10.19 -14.37 43.45
N LYS A 1181 10.99 -13.70 44.30
CA LYS A 1181 10.57 -13.32 45.66
C LYS A 1181 9.29 -12.48 45.65
N ASP A 1182 9.07 -11.72 44.58
CA ASP A 1182 7.89 -10.90 44.38
C ASP A 1182 6.69 -11.63 43.75
N GLY A 1183 6.82 -12.92 43.44
CA GLY A 1183 5.74 -13.78 42.95
C GLY A 1183 5.55 -13.76 41.43
N THR A 1184 6.49 -13.19 40.67
CA THR A 1184 6.47 -13.28 39.22
C THR A 1184 6.96 -14.65 38.78
N ILE A 1185 6.24 -15.26 37.84
CA ILE A 1185 6.49 -16.62 37.34
C ILE A 1185 6.84 -16.61 35.86
N GLY A 1186 7.74 -17.50 35.46
CA GLY A 1186 8.19 -17.56 34.07
C GLY A 1186 9.07 -18.76 33.77
N LEU A 1187 9.53 -18.83 32.53
CA LEU A 1187 10.53 -19.76 32.04
C LEU A 1187 11.82 -19.00 31.69
N LEU A 1188 12.92 -19.48 32.25
CA LEU A 1188 14.28 -19.02 32.02
C LEU A 1188 15.03 -20.11 31.24
N TYR A 1189 15.41 -19.82 30.00
CA TYR A 1189 16.28 -20.67 29.20
C TYR A 1189 17.72 -20.21 29.38
N VAL A 1190 18.57 -21.05 29.98
CA VAL A 1190 20.01 -20.81 30.06
C VAL A 1190 20.66 -21.45 28.85
N GLY A 1191 21.16 -20.61 27.95
CA GLY A 1191 21.74 -21.03 26.67
C GLY A 1191 23.22 -21.38 26.77
N VAL A 1192 23.95 -21.11 25.69
CA VAL A 1192 25.39 -21.40 25.56
C VAL A 1192 26.30 -20.32 26.17
N GLU A 1193 27.57 -20.68 26.38
CA GLU A 1193 28.65 -19.74 26.71
C GLU A 1193 29.03 -18.88 25.49
N VAL A 1194 29.42 -17.62 25.75
CA VAL A 1194 29.88 -16.67 24.74
C VAL A 1194 31.33 -16.26 25.09
N HIS A 1195 32.22 -16.26 24.10
CA HIS A 1195 33.62 -15.83 24.22
C HIS A 1195 33.99 -14.82 23.12
N ASP A 1196 34.96 -13.94 23.36
CA ASP A 1196 35.32 -12.75 22.54
C ASP A 1196 35.41 -12.98 21.02
N ASN A 1197 35.77 -14.19 20.57
CA ASN A 1197 36.04 -14.49 19.17
C ASN A 1197 35.72 -15.94 18.75
N SER A 1198 34.95 -16.70 19.54
CA SER A 1198 34.45 -18.02 19.06
C SER A 1198 33.19 -18.49 19.78
N LEU A 1199 32.17 -18.80 18.98
CA LEU A 1199 31.22 -19.86 19.32
C LEU A 1199 31.97 -21.18 19.21
N LYS A 1200 32.34 -21.78 20.34
CA LYS A 1200 32.54 -23.24 20.40
C LYS A 1200 31.17 -23.83 20.73
N PRO A 1201 30.51 -24.55 19.81
CA PRO A 1201 29.33 -25.30 20.17
C PRO A 1201 29.73 -26.33 21.23
N GLY A 1202 29.06 -26.30 22.39
CA GLY A 1202 28.80 -27.53 23.10
C GLY A 1202 27.97 -28.45 22.19
N ASP A 1203 28.18 -29.75 22.28
CA ASP A 1203 27.55 -30.71 21.37
C ASP A 1203 26.01 -30.68 21.54
N THR A 1204 25.34 -30.02 20.60
CA THR A 1204 23.91 -29.67 20.66
C THR A 1204 23.21 -30.11 19.39
N SER A 1205 23.21 -31.42 19.14
CA SER A 1205 22.54 -32.06 18.01
C SER A 1205 21.01 -31.86 17.97
N ASP A 1206 20.39 -31.48 19.10
CA ASP A 1206 18.97 -31.73 19.37
C ASP A 1206 18.10 -30.47 19.53
N VAL A 1207 18.61 -29.26 19.26
CA VAL A 1207 17.79 -28.03 19.31
C VAL A 1207 18.05 -27.16 18.07
N GLU A 1208 17.03 -27.04 17.21
CA GLU A 1208 17.01 -26.03 16.15
C GLU A 1208 17.04 -24.62 16.77
N ASP A 1209 18.09 -23.88 16.47
CA ASP A 1209 18.53 -22.62 17.11
C ASP A 1209 18.18 -21.37 16.25
N ASP A 1210 17.19 -21.51 15.37
CA ASP A 1210 16.86 -20.57 14.27
C ASP A 1210 16.26 -19.20 14.71
N GLU A 1211 16.14 -18.92 16.02
CA GLU A 1211 15.62 -17.63 16.54
C GLU A 1211 16.71 -16.72 17.16
N LEU A 1212 17.99 -17.07 16.99
CA LEU A 1212 19.09 -16.55 17.80
C LEU A 1212 20.01 -15.52 17.11
N ASN A 1213 19.45 -14.48 16.46
CA ASN A 1213 20.22 -13.32 15.95
C ASN A 1213 21.25 -12.81 16.98
N LEU A 1214 22.52 -12.67 16.58
CA LEU A 1214 23.63 -12.31 17.47
C LEU A 1214 24.21 -10.92 17.16
N ILE A 1215 24.16 -10.04 18.16
CA ILE A 1215 25.01 -8.84 18.28
C ILE A 1215 25.56 -8.85 19.71
N GLY A 1216 26.89 -8.80 19.89
CA GLY A 1216 27.49 -8.73 21.24
C GLY A 1216 28.99 -9.06 21.29
N PHE A 1217 29.81 -8.07 21.62
CA PHE A 1217 31.28 -8.16 21.71
C PHE A 1217 31.79 -8.56 23.11
N VAL A 1218 31.11 -9.47 23.81
CA VAL A 1218 31.25 -9.64 25.28
C VAL A 1218 31.24 -11.12 25.70
N LYS A 1219 32.17 -11.57 26.56
CA LYS A 1219 32.13 -12.95 27.11
C LYS A 1219 31.20 -13.07 28.33
N GLY A 1220 30.31 -14.04 28.30
CA GLY A 1220 29.41 -14.34 29.42
C GLY A 1220 28.55 -15.56 29.15
N ARG A 1221 27.44 -15.70 29.88
CA ARG A 1221 26.44 -16.75 29.65
C ARG A 1221 25.17 -16.17 29.04
N ARG A 1222 24.72 -16.73 27.91
CA ARG A 1222 23.49 -16.31 27.22
C ARG A 1222 22.25 -16.86 27.94
N PHE A 1223 21.19 -16.07 28.02
CA PHE A 1223 19.86 -16.56 28.43
C PHE A 1223 18.71 -15.97 27.60
N GLY A 1224 17.56 -16.62 27.71
CA GLY A 1224 16.28 -16.16 27.19
C GLY A 1224 15.20 -16.28 28.25
N LEU A 1225 14.20 -15.41 28.19
CA LEU A 1225 13.16 -15.26 29.19
C LEU A 1225 11.78 -15.30 28.51
N ALA A 1226 10.86 -16.08 29.06
CA ALA A 1226 9.46 -16.12 28.64
C ALA A 1226 8.55 -15.98 29.87
N TRP A 1227 7.60 -15.06 29.80
CA TRP A 1227 6.70 -14.78 30.91
C TRP A 1227 5.50 -15.74 30.90
N LEU A 1228 5.08 -16.19 32.08
CA LEU A 1228 3.83 -16.91 32.26
C LEU A 1228 2.80 -15.95 32.85
N VAL A 1229 1.70 -15.75 32.13
CA VAL A 1229 0.61 -14.83 32.53
C VAL A 1229 -0.73 -15.58 32.51
N PRO A 1230 -1.75 -15.13 33.26
CA PRO A 1230 -3.09 -15.71 33.22
C PRO A 1230 -3.69 -15.71 31.80
N LEU A 1231 -4.49 -16.72 31.51
CA LEU A 1231 -5.29 -16.82 30.29
C LEU A 1231 -6.55 -15.96 30.45
N ASP A 1232 -6.43 -14.67 30.07
CA ASP A 1232 -7.59 -13.75 29.88
C ASP A 1232 -8.74 -14.38 29.06
#